data_AF-A0A3D8SX90-F1
#
_entry.id   AF-A0A3D8SX90-F1
#
_cell.length_a   1.000
_cell.length_b   1.000
_cell.length_c   1.000
_cell.angle_alpha   90.00
_cell.angle_beta   90.00
_cell.angle_gamma   90.00
#
_symmetry.space_group_name_H-M   'P 1'
#
loop_
_entity.id
_entity.type
_entity.pdbx_description
1 polymer ?
#
loop_
_entity_poly.entity_id
_entity_poly.type
_entity_poly.pdbx_seq_one_letter_code
_entity_poly.pdbx_strand_id
1 'polypeptide(L)'
;MPHAVEVEQPTKSGRVPKAKASSSRELRQLRSLYDQSRDNYLQSTLSLSINHLLKSKTRPAVTKIISLGLGSLNSTDQSRRIKQLTIFLAIAEQLQQGSKLEIYAKDPSFSKTDEAFLRSFGVHILSAPSATTLGEAAQYIDKSTLVYCPFLTLEAYELLFSTRDLNLFIGDDFDALRIKWPKHSTGRKEAESLSRSFVQGYRKRIKTRSAVPGYRFLAIDITSPYHPISPIMSERPIIAIAGLACEHSTFTPSRTLAPAFHPRRGDEVIDKYAFLHPDTPLGTAADWRGTLIGHALPGGKVTRAAFEELVGDMITRLTAITAADRLDGLWFDIHGAMYVEGLEDIEAELLRRVRHVIGPNVIVSASMDLHGNVSRELAHQTDLITCYRMAPHEDVMETKERACRNLVELLARQAKPLAGAALIRVRPFKAWVPIPILLPGEQTSTRVEPAKHIYAAVPEVEATDNIIDAAIWVGYAWADEPRSRAYVVVTGWDENAVKEGAEKLAQIFWDAHEDFVFVAPTGSFAECLDIALESKSRPYFISDSGDNPTAGGSGDVTWGLTQLLARPEFQHSSGPAVIYASVPGPEAIRIAVEAGVGATVTVTAGAEIDNLHAGPITMTGRVHSIKHGDKDAVTEVVLQVGSVFAIVTKLRKPYHHEKDFTDLNLHPRSADIVIVKIGYLEPELYDMATDWMLALTPGGVDQDLQRLGHHRIRRPMWPFDKTFTTQPDLTARILPLSNEPLTGEDE
;
A
#
# COMPACT_ATOMS: atom_id res chain seq x y z
N MET A 1 -0.66 20.54 84.15
CA MET A 1 0.37 21.17 85.01
C MET A 1 1.72 20.59 84.61
N PRO A 2 2.78 21.41 84.52
CA PRO A 2 3.37 21.76 83.22
C PRO A 2 4.92 21.59 83.17
N HIS A 3 5.47 21.97 82.01
CA HIS A 3 6.85 22.47 81.78
C HIS A 3 8.02 21.49 81.93
N ALA A 4 9.17 21.65 81.27
CA ALA A 4 9.66 22.32 80.06
C ALA A 4 11.19 22.18 80.17
N VAL A 5 11.92 21.89 79.09
CA VAL A 5 13.31 22.37 78.94
C VAL A 5 13.55 22.67 77.45
N GLU A 6 13.89 23.92 77.17
CA GLU A 6 14.47 24.45 75.93
C GLU A 6 15.99 24.25 75.91
N VAL A 7 16.57 24.13 74.70
CA VAL A 7 17.84 24.79 74.37
C VAL A 7 17.78 25.27 72.90
N GLU A 8 18.08 26.56 72.69
CA GLU A 8 18.19 27.26 71.40
C GLU A 8 19.48 26.93 70.61
N GLN A 9 19.43 27.11 69.29
CA GLN A 9 20.58 27.38 68.42
C GLN A 9 20.35 28.65 67.56
N PRO A 10 21.42 29.38 67.17
CA PRO A 10 21.32 30.68 66.51
C PRO A 10 21.29 30.63 64.97
N THR A 11 21.06 31.82 64.42
CA THR A 11 20.49 32.19 63.12
C THR A 11 21.40 32.17 61.88
N LYS A 12 20.76 31.86 60.74
CA LYS A 12 20.79 32.46 59.38
C LYS A 12 22.13 32.79 58.67
N SER A 13 22.28 32.20 57.48
CA SER A 13 22.86 32.86 56.29
C SER A 13 21.97 32.63 55.05
N GLY A 14 21.94 33.62 54.15
CA GLY A 14 20.84 33.92 53.23
C GLY A 14 20.63 32.99 52.04
N ARG A 15 19.36 32.85 51.63
CA ARG A 15 18.94 32.26 50.35
C ARG A 15 18.98 33.32 49.23
N VAL A 16 19.76 33.05 48.20
CA VAL A 16 19.67 33.66 46.86
C VAL A 16 18.42 33.09 46.12
N PRO A 17 17.74 33.83 45.22
CA PRO A 17 16.39 33.46 44.75
C PRO A 17 16.40 32.27 43.77
N LYS A 18 15.44 31.33 43.93
CA LYS A 18 15.24 30.11 43.12
C LYS A 18 14.93 30.35 41.62
N ALA A 19 14.61 31.57 41.18
CA ALA A 19 14.15 31.85 39.81
C ALA A 19 15.26 31.77 38.74
N LYS A 20 16.52 32.09 39.04
CA LYS A 20 17.63 31.99 38.06
C LYS A 20 18.06 30.54 37.79
N ALA A 21 17.82 29.64 38.75
CA ALA A 21 18.25 28.24 38.64
C ALA A 21 17.34 27.39 37.73
N SER A 22 16.01 27.65 37.67
CA SER A 22 15.12 26.90 36.78
C SER A 22 15.27 27.30 35.31
N SER A 23 15.37 28.59 35.02
CA SER A 23 15.61 29.10 33.65
C SER A 23 16.92 28.58 33.05
N SER A 24 18.00 28.47 33.84
CA SER A 24 19.27 27.89 33.36
C SER A 24 19.22 26.37 33.15
N ARG A 25 18.28 25.65 33.78
CA ARG A 25 18.06 24.21 33.55
C ARG A 25 17.28 23.97 32.26
N GLU A 26 16.20 24.73 32.06
CA GLU A 26 15.38 24.67 30.83
C GLU A 26 16.20 25.02 29.59
N LEU A 27 17.02 26.07 29.64
CA LEU A 27 17.92 26.44 28.53
C LEU A 27 18.92 25.34 28.18
N ARG A 28 19.46 24.63 29.19
CA ARG A 28 20.37 23.49 28.97
C ARG A 28 19.67 22.31 28.33
N GLN A 29 18.42 22.04 28.72
CA GLN A 29 17.61 20.98 28.12
C GLN A 29 17.27 21.29 26.67
N LEU A 30 16.80 22.50 26.36
CA LEU A 30 16.57 22.94 24.98
C LEU A 30 17.83 22.86 24.14
N ARG A 31 18.99 23.21 24.72
CA ARG A 31 20.28 23.10 24.04
C ARG A 31 20.62 21.65 23.69
N SER A 32 20.46 20.73 24.63
CA SER A 32 20.70 19.30 24.41
C SER A 32 19.80 18.73 23.32
N LEU A 33 18.50 19.06 23.34
CA LEU A 33 17.54 18.60 22.33
C LEU A 33 17.87 19.16 20.95
N TYR A 34 18.25 20.43 20.88
CA TYR A 34 18.70 21.05 19.64
C TYR A 34 19.96 20.39 19.08
N ASP A 35 20.99 20.20 19.91
CA ASP A 35 22.26 19.62 19.46
C ASP A 35 22.04 18.19 18.93
N GLN A 36 21.24 17.37 19.63
CA GLN A 36 20.86 16.03 19.15
C GLN A 36 20.08 16.07 17.82
N SER A 37 19.10 16.97 17.71
CA SER A 37 18.33 17.13 16.47
C SER A 37 19.20 17.64 15.32
N ARG A 38 20.19 18.50 15.60
CA ARG A 38 21.15 19.03 14.64
C ARG A 38 22.05 17.94 14.08
N ASP A 39 22.57 17.07 14.92
CA ASP A 39 23.39 15.94 14.47
C ASP A 39 22.60 15.02 13.52
N ASN A 40 21.36 14.71 13.87
CA ASN A 40 20.46 13.93 13.01
C ASN A 40 20.14 14.65 11.69
N TYR A 41 19.87 15.96 11.74
CA TYR A 41 19.62 16.76 10.54
C TYR A 41 20.84 16.79 9.63
N LEU A 42 22.04 17.06 10.15
CA LEU A 42 23.26 17.15 9.35
C LEU A 42 23.56 15.85 8.61
N GLN A 43 23.19 14.72 9.22
CA GLN A 43 23.30 13.39 8.64
C GLN A 43 22.10 13.00 7.77
N SER A 44 21.17 13.90 7.41
CA SER A 44 19.95 13.55 6.67
C SER A 44 19.95 13.93 5.18
N THR A 45 19.19 13.20 4.36
CA THR A 45 18.95 13.52 2.93
C THR A 45 18.30 14.90 2.75
N LEU A 46 17.49 15.32 3.72
CA LEU A 46 16.90 16.64 3.80
C LEU A 46 17.97 17.75 3.89
N SER A 47 18.99 17.56 4.73
CA SER A 47 20.12 18.49 4.83
C SER A 47 20.87 18.63 3.51
N LEU A 48 21.13 17.53 2.80
CA LEU A 48 21.76 17.59 1.47
C LEU A 48 20.91 18.37 0.46
N SER A 49 19.60 18.11 0.44
CA SER A 49 18.65 18.77 -0.47
C SER A 49 18.59 20.28 -0.25
N ILE A 50 18.51 20.70 1.02
CA ILE A 50 18.53 22.11 1.40
C ILE A 50 19.90 22.74 1.07
N ASN A 51 21.01 22.07 1.39
CA ASN A 51 22.35 22.59 1.10
C ASN A 51 22.59 22.77 -0.40
N HIS A 52 22.15 21.82 -1.23
CA HIS A 52 22.24 21.92 -2.68
C HIS A 52 21.45 23.12 -3.22
N LEU A 53 20.22 23.31 -2.72
CA LEU A 53 19.39 24.46 -3.07
C LEU A 53 20.09 25.79 -2.74
N LEU A 54 20.61 25.91 -1.51
CA LEU A 54 21.23 27.15 -1.03
C LEU A 54 22.53 27.48 -1.76
N LYS A 55 23.25 26.47 -2.28
CA LYS A 55 24.49 26.62 -3.07
C LYS A 55 24.26 26.82 -4.57
N SER A 56 23.01 26.83 -5.04
CA SER A 56 22.71 27.05 -6.46
C SER A 56 23.23 28.41 -6.95
N LYS A 57 23.94 28.41 -8.10
CA LYS A 57 24.47 29.63 -8.75
C LYS A 57 23.39 30.60 -9.23
N THR A 58 22.13 30.19 -9.26
CA THR A 58 20.99 30.99 -9.74
C THR A 58 20.15 31.57 -8.60
N ARG A 59 20.56 31.42 -7.34
CA ARG A 59 19.82 31.92 -6.18
C ARG A 59 19.99 33.44 -6.00
N PRO A 60 18.91 34.19 -5.70
CA PRO A 60 19.00 35.61 -5.31
C PRO A 60 19.91 35.83 -4.08
N ALA A 61 20.55 37.00 -4.01
CA ALA A 61 21.27 37.41 -2.81
C ALA A 61 20.30 37.49 -1.61
N VAL A 62 20.66 36.82 -0.51
CA VAL A 62 19.85 36.79 0.72
C VAL A 62 20.63 37.50 1.81
N THR A 63 20.04 38.55 2.37
CA THR A 63 20.62 39.35 3.46
C THR A 63 19.83 39.18 4.76
N LYS A 64 18.62 38.62 4.69
CA LYS A 64 17.75 38.37 5.84
C LYS A 64 17.10 36.99 5.75
N ILE A 65 16.92 36.34 6.89
CA ILE A 65 16.06 35.15 7.02
C ILE A 65 15.09 35.34 8.17
N ILE A 66 13.83 34.98 7.96
CA ILE A 66 12.77 35.15 8.97
C ILE A 66 12.00 33.84 9.15
N SER A 67 11.94 33.34 10.38
CA SER A 67 11.04 32.26 10.78
C SER A 67 9.69 32.82 11.20
N LEU A 68 8.59 32.31 10.62
CA LEU A 68 7.22 32.69 10.97
C LEU A 68 6.44 31.47 11.46
N GLY A 69 6.01 31.50 12.72
CA GLY A 69 5.09 30.47 13.26
C GLY A 69 5.77 29.20 13.77
N LEU A 70 6.96 29.32 14.35
CA LEU A 70 7.70 28.19 14.92
C LEU A 70 6.99 27.54 16.13
N GLY A 71 6.15 28.29 16.84
CA GLY A 71 5.54 27.88 18.11
C GLY A 71 6.52 27.88 19.29
N SER A 72 6.00 27.79 20.52
CA SER A 72 6.84 27.63 21.72
C SER A 72 7.62 26.31 21.69
N LEU A 73 8.90 26.38 22.06
CA LEU A 73 9.81 25.21 22.11
C LEU A 73 9.54 24.33 23.34
N ASN A 74 8.70 24.79 24.27
CA ASN A 74 8.28 24.07 25.47
C ASN A 74 6.80 23.62 25.40
N SER A 75 6.31 23.34 24.20
CA SER A 75 4.95 22.82 23.96
C SER A 75 4.90 21.28 24.03
N THR A 76 3.69 20.70 24.03
CA THR A 76 3.47 19.24 23.95
C THR A 76 4.09 18.61 22.69
N ASP A 77 4.30 19.41 21.64
CA ASP A 77 4.94 19.00 20.38
C ASP A 77 6.44 19.37 20.32
N GLN A 78 7.13 19.41 21.47
CA GLN A 78 8.51 19.88 21.60
C GLN A 78 9.47 19.24 20.57
N SER A 79 9.39 17.92 20.35
CA SER A 79 10.24 17.22 19.37
C SER A 79 10.10 17.82 17.95
N ARG A 80 8.87 18.04 17.50
CA ARG A 80 8.58 18.64 16.19
C ARG A 80 9.12 20.07 16.10
N ARG A 81 8.92 20.89 17.13
CA ARG A 81 9.39 22.29 17.13
C ARG A 81 10.90 22.40 17.15
N ILE A 82 11.58 21.50 17.87
CA ILE A 82 13.03 21.41 17.86
C ILE A 82 13.56 21.02 16.47
N LYS A 83 12.93 20.07 15.77
CA LYS A 83 13.30 19.76 14.36
C LYS A 83 13.14 20.96 13.44
N GLN A 84 12.00 21.66 13.53
CA GLN A 84 11.73 22.86 12.74
C GLN A 84 12.74 23.99 13.02
N LEU A 85 13.14 24.16 14.28
CA LEU A 85 14.18 25.11 14.67
C LEU A 85 15.56 24.71 14.15
N THR A 86 15.90 23.42 14.21
CA THR A 86 17.15 22.88 13.66
C THR A 86 17.30 23.21 12.18
N ILE A 87 16.27 22.95 11.38
CA ILE A 87 16.27 23.25 9.95
C ILE A 87 16.45 24.76 9.71
N PHE A 88 15.70 25.61 10.43
CA PHE A 88 15.80 27.06 10.33
C PHE A 88 17.23 27.58 10.59
N LEU A 89 17.82 27.17 11.71
CA LEU A 89 19.16 27.60 12.10
C LEU A 89 20.24 27.04 11.16
N ALA A 90 20.07 25.83 10.64
CA ALA A 90 20.99 25.27 9.66
C ALA A 90 20.95 26.03 8.32
N ILE A 91 19.77 26.45 7.86
CA ILE A 91 19.64 27.31 6.68
C ILE A 91 20.36 28.66 6.93
N ALA A 92 20.15 29.25 8.10
CA ALA A 92 20.79 30.52 8.46
C ALA A 92 22.32 30.40 8.51
N GLU A 93 22.86 29.33 9.10
CA GLU A 93 24.30 29.04 9.17
C GLU A 93 24.91 28.91 7.76
N GLN A 94 24.24 28.21 6.84
CA GLN A 94 24.69 28.07 5.46
C GLN A 94 24.68 29.39 4.69
N LEU A 95 23.65 30.22 4.89
CA LEU A 95 23.55 31.53 4.26
C LEU A 95 24.61 32.51 4.79
N GLN A 96 24.99 32.41 6.07
CA GLN A 96 26.02 33.24 6.69
C GLN A 96 27.43 32.98 6.14
N GLN A 97 27.73 31.77 5.66
CA GLN A 97 29.04 31.42 5.10
C GLN A 97 29.42 32.25 3.85
N GLY A 98 28.50 33.04 3.29
CA GLY A 98 28.73 33.89 2.12
C GLY A 98 28.50 35.39 2.29
N SER A 99 27.91 35.90 3.39
CA SER A 99 27.56 37.33 3.61
C SER A 99 27.08 37.64 5.04
N LYS A 100 27.02 38.92 5.43
CA LYS A 100 26.34 39.35 6.66
C LYS A 100 24.83 39.06 6.56
N LEU A 101 24.31 38.21 7.43
CA LEU A 101 22.90 37.78 7.45
C LEU A 101 22.23 38.22 8.75
N GLU A 102 21.07 38.85 8.62
CA GLU A 102 20.20 39.17 9.75
C GLU A 102 19.15 38.06 9.93
N ILE A 103 19.03 37.53 11.16
CA ILE A 103 18.18 36.39 11.47
C ILE A 103 17.05 36.84 12.38
N TYR A 104 15.81 36.62 11.97
CA TYR A 104 14.62 37.00 12.74
C TYR A 104 13.70 35.81 12.99
N ALA A 105 12.94 35.87 14.08
CA ALA A 105 11.85 34.94 14.34
C ALA A 105 10.63 35.68 14.89
N LYS A 106 9.45 35.29 14.43
CA LYS A 106 8.16 35.80 14.89
C LYS A 106 7.26 34.64 15.28
N ASP A 107 6.82 34.65 16.53
CA ASP A 107 5.73 33.81 17.01
C ASP A 107 5.11 34.42 18.27
N PRO A 108 3.78 34.62 18.33
CA PRO A 108 3.13 35.18 19.53
C PRO A 108 3.17 34.23 20.75
N SER A 109 3.49 32.95 20.57
CA SER A 109 3.54 31.96 21.63
C SER A 109 4.91 31.82 22.31
N PHE A 110 5.93 32.56 21.85
CA PHE A 110 7.25 32.48 22.46
C PHE A 110 7.22 32.90 23.93
N SER A 111 7.71 32.03 24.80
CA SER A 111 7.98 32.32 26.20
C SER A 111 9.30 33.10 26.35
N LYS A 112 9.53 33.69 27.53
CA LYS A 112 10.82 34.34 27.85
C LYS A 112 12.01 33.37 27.71
N THR A 113 11.80 32.08 27.97
CA THR A 113 12.83 31.04 27.80
C THR A 113 13.09 30.78 26.32
N ASP A 114 12.05 30.72 25.48
CA ASP A 114 12.18 30.57 24.02
C ASP A 114 12.95 31.74 23.42
N GLU A 115 12.59 32.97 23.80
CA GLU A 115 13.28 34.18 23.35
C GLU A 115 14.75 34.18 23.78
N ALA A 116 15.05 33.83 25.02
CA ALA A 116 16.42 33.77 25.52
C ALA A 116 17.25 32.70 24.76
N PHE A 117 16.64 31.55 24.46
CA PHE A 117 17.27 30.49 23.69
C PHE A 117 17.56 30.93 22.25
N LEU A 118 16.57 31.49 21.55
CA LEU A 118 16.73 31.99 20.18
C LEU A 118 17.76 33.13 20.09
N ARG A 119 17.75 34.07 21.05
CA ARG A 119 18.76 35.14 21.12
C ARG A 119 20.17 34.60 21.30
N SER A 120 20.35 33.43 21.92
CA SER A 120 21.67 32.79 22.04
C SER A 120 22.27 32.37 20.69
N PHE A 121 21.44 32.25 19.64
CA PHE A 121 21.86 32.01 18.25
C PHE A 121 21.90 33.30 17.40
N GLY A 122 21.77 34.47 18.01
CA GLY A 122 21.74 35.75 17.30
C GLY A 122 20.41 36.04 16.58
N VAL A 123 19.32 35.38 16.97
CA VAL A 123 17.98 35.61 16.40
C VAL A 123 17.32 36.84 17.03
N HIS A 124 16.87 37.77 16.20
CA HIS A 124 16.07 38.92 16.59
C HIS A 124 14.58 38.52 16.68
N ILE A 125 13.98 38.67 17.86
CA ILE A 125 12.57 38.35 18.08
C ILE A 125 11.70 39.55 17.70
N LEU A 126 10.73 39.31 16.84
CA LEU A 126 9.79 40.32 16.33
C LEU A 126 8.42 40.16 16.98
N SER A 127 7.80 41.28 17.33
CA SER A 127 6.50 41.28 18.02
C SER A 127 5.33 41.13 17.04
N ALA A 128 4.24 40.51 17.52
CA ALA A 128 2.99 40.48 16.79
C ALA A 128 1.79 40.32 17.74
N PRO A 129 0.65 40.94 17.41
CA PRO A 129 -0.54 40.88 18.25
C PRO A 129 -1.24 39.51 18.20
N SER A 130 -1.02 38.71 17.15
CA SER A 130 -1.68 37.40 16.99
C SER A 130 -0.95 36.45 16.01
N ALA A 131 -1.41 35.21 15.94
CA ALA A 131 -0.95 34.21 14.97
C ALA A 131 -1.50 34.44 13.54
N THR A 132 -2.54 35.28 13.40
CA THR A 132 -3.21 35.61 12.14
C THR A 132 -2.62 36.81 11.40
N THR A 133 -1.62 37.48 11.99
CA THR A 133 -0.97 38.67 11.41
C THR A 133 0.54 38.44 11.25
N LEU A 134 1.19 39.24 10.38
CA LEU A 134 2.65 39.24 10.26
C LEU A 134 3.34 40.09 11.36
N GLY A 135 2.62 41.05 11.95
CA GLY A 135 3.19 41.96 12.97
C GLY A 135 4.39 42.75 12.45
N GLU A 136 5.41 42.94 13.29
CA GLU A 136 6.66 43.61 12.92
C GLU A 136 7.41 42.89 11.79
N ALA A 137 7.23 41.56 11.66
CA ALA A 137 7.89 40.78 10.60
C ALA A 137 7.56 41.30 9.20
N ALA A 138 6.39 41.91 9.04
CA ALA A 138 6.05 42.59 7.79
C ALA A 138 7.18 43.54 7.36
N GLN A 139 7.67 44.43 8.23
CA GLN A 139 8.64 45.47 7.87
C GLN A 139 9.98 44.93 7.34
N TYR A 140 10.32 43.68 7.67
CA TYR A 140 11.59 43.06 7.33
C TYR A 140 11.52 42.15 6.10
N ILE A 141 10.33 41.86 5.57
CA ILE A 141 10.15 41.00 4.39
C ILE A 141 10.26 41.82 3.11
N ASP A 142 11.28 41.51 2.32
CA ASP A 142 11.58 42.08 1.00
C ASP A 142 12.19 41.02 0.05
N LYS A 143 12.63 41.46 -1.15
CA LYS A 143 13.22 40.61 -2.19
C LYS A 143 14.50 39.88 -1.79
N SER A 144 15.19 40.36 -0.76
CA SER A 144 16.42 39.78 -0.21
C SER A 144 16.17 38.92 1.03
N THR A 145 14.90 38.71 1.38
CA THR A 145 14.49 37.95 2.55
C THR A 145 14.11 36.53 2.17
N LEU A 146 14.70 35.54 2.84
CA LEU A 146 14.19 34.16 2.83
C LEU A 146 13.16 34.03 3.96
N VAL A 147 11.94 33.64 3.61
CA VAL A 147 10.88 33.36 4.59
C VAL A 147 10.79 31.86 4.83
N TYR A 148 10.98 31.46 6.09
CA TYR A 148 10.82 30.09 6.58
C TYR A 148 9.51 30.00 7.39
N CYS A 149 8.54 29.24 6.89
CA CYS A 149 7.20 29.12 7.46
C CYS A 149 6.90 27.68 7.85
N PRO A 150 7.30 27.25 9.05
CA PRO A 150 7.00 25.91 9.53
C PRO A 150 5.52 25.69 9.88
N PHE A 151 4.78 26.77 10.13
CA PHE A 151 3.33 26.76 10.31
C PHE A 151 2.78 28.20 10.23
N LEU A 152 1.73 28.46 9.46
CA LEU A 152 0.97 29.71 9.53
C LEU A 152 -0.53 29.44 9.41
N THR A 153 -1.32 30.37 9.94
CA THR A 153 -2.76 30.42 9.66
C THR A 153 -3.00 30.82 8.21
N LEU A 154 -4.16 30.44 7.65
CA LEU A 154 -4.51 30.74 6.26
C LEU A 154 -4.54 32.25 6.01
N GLU A 155 -5.03 33.03 6.98
CA GLU A 155 -5.06 34.50 6.95
C GLU A 155 -3.65 35.11 6.92
N ALA A 156 -2.71 34.54 7.69
CA ALA A 156 -1.32 35.00 7.67
C ALA A 156 -0.62 34.65 6.34
N TYR A 157 -0.93 33.50 5.73
CA TYR A 157 -0.45 33.16 4.39
C TYR A 157 -1.02 34.12 3.35
N GLU A 158 -2.30 34.46 3.42
CA GLU A 158 -2.92 35.43 2.52
C GLU A 158 -2.25 36.80 2.62
N LEU A 159 -1.97 37.29 3.82
CA LEU A 159 -1.24 38.54 4.04
C LEU A 159 0.20 38.48 3.49
N LEU A 160 0.90 37.36 3.69
CA LEU A 160 2.27 37.16 3.20
C LEU A 160 2.36 37.26 1.68
N PHE A 161 1.45 36.61 0.96
CA PHE A 161 1.46 36.57 -0.50
C PHE A 161 0.76 37.76 -1.18
N SER A 162 -0.13 38.46 -0.49
CA SER A 162 -0.85 39.62 -1.05
C SER A 162 -0.05 40.92 -0.97
N THR A 163 0.84 41.08 0.01
CA THR A 163 1.46 42.38 0.33
C THR A 163 2.95 42.51 -0.01
N ARG A 164 3.63 41.44 -0.49
CA ARG A 164 5.10 41.40 -0.56
C ARG A 164 5.64 40.82 -1.86
N ASP A 165 6.74 41.40 -2.35
CA ASP A 165 7.54 40.91 -3.48
C ASP A 165 8.55 39.87 -2.95
N LEU A 166 8.04 38.69 -2.56
CA LEU A 166 8.83 37.57 -2.03
C LEU A 166 9.59 36.87 -3.16
N ASN A 167 10.85 36.49 -2.93
CA ASN A 167 11.64 35.74 -3.92
C ASN A 167 11.96 34.31 -3.47
N LEU A 168 12.07 34.08 -2.16
CA LEU A 168 12.47 32.80 -1.58
C LEU A 168 11.56 32.47 -0.39
N PHE A 169 10.94 31.29 -0.46
CA PHE A 169 9.99 30.78 0.51
C PHE A 169 10.26 29.29 0.74
N ILE A 170 10.32 28.89 2.01
CA ILE A 170 10.37 27.50 2.45
C ILE A 170 9.25 27.32 3.48
N GLY A 171 8.31 26.43 3.20
CA GLY A 171 7.18 26.17 4.10
C GLY A 171 6.42 24.92 3.71
N ASP A 172 5.19 24.79 4.21
CA ASP A 172 4.35 23.61 4.02
C ASP A 172 4.11 23.27 2.54
N ASP A 173 3.96 21.97 2.27
CA ASP A 173 3.39 21.49 1.01
C ASP A 173 1.88 21.69 1.00
N PHE A 174 1.43 22.68 0.23
CA PHE A 174 0.01 23.03 0.09
C PHE A 174 -0.82 21.89 -0.53
N ASP A 175 -0.23 21.00 -1.32
CA ASP A 175 -0.93 19.84 -1.89
C ASP A 175 -1.10 18.72 -0.84
N ALA A 176 -0.12 18.54 0.05
CA ALA A 176 -0.21 17.66 1.21
C ALA A 176 -1.11 18.22 2.33
N LEU A 177 -1.14 19.55 2.55
CA LEU A 177 -2.04 20.19 3.49
C LEU A 177 -3.52 19.91 3.16
N ARG A 178 -3.88 19.78 1.87
CA ARG A 178 -5.24 19.45 1.43
C ARG A 178 -5.76 18.12 2.02
N ILE A 179 -4.86 17.18 2.27
CA ILE A 179 -5.18 15.84 2.78
C ILE A 179 -5.57 15.87 4.27
N LYS A 180 -5.12 16.89 5.02
CA LYS A 180 -5.38 17.03 6.46
C LYS A 180 -6.81 17.43 6.82
N TRP A 181 -7.61 17.90 5.86
CA TRP A 181 -9.00 18.31 6.08
C TRP A 181 -9.99 17.40 5.32
N PRO A 182 -11.12 17.02 5.94
CA PRO A 182 -12.17 16.24 5.28
C PRO A 182 -12.61 16.88 3.96
N LYS A 183 -12.92 16.04 2.95
CA LYS A 183 -13.25 16.44 1.56
C LYS A 183 -14.31 17.56 1.45
N HIS A 184 -15.20 17.68 2.43
CA HIS A 184 -16.30 18.66 2.42
C HIS A 184 -16.20 19.76 3.49
N SER A 185 -15.10 19.83 4.24
CA SER A 185 -14.93 20.83 5.30
C SER A 185 -14.65 22.23 4.77
N THR A 186 -15.05 23.25 5.53
CA THR A 186 -14.76 24.66 5.23
C THR A 186 -13.26 24.92 5.11
N GLY A 187 -12.45 24.35 6.01
CA GLY A 187 -10.98 24.48 5.99
C GLY A 187 -10.35 23.90 4.72
N ARG A 188 -10.88 22.79 4.15
CA ARG A 188 -10.41 22.27 2.86
C ARG A 188 -10.77 23.20 1.71
N LYS A 189 -11.98 23.75 1.68
CA LYS A 189 -12.42 24.69 0.64
C LYS A 189 -11.58 25.98 0.66
N GLU A 190 -11.24 26.46 1.85
CA GLU A 190 -10.36 27.62 2.04
C GLU A 190 -8.92 27.32 1.59
N ALA A 191 -8.36 26.16 1.96
CA ALA A 191 -7.03 25.73 1.49
C ALA A 191 -6.98 25.53 -0.04
N GLU A 192 -8.01 24.94 -0.63
CA GLU A 192 -8.14 24.78 -2.09
C GLU A 192 -8.28 26.14 -2.80
N SER A 193 -9.01 27.09 -2.19
CA SER A 193 -9.10 28.47 -2.67
C SER A 193 -7.74 29.16 -2.64
N LEU A 194 -6.99 29.06 -1.54
CA LEU A 194 -5.64 29.65 -1.39
C LEU A 194 -4.63 29.07 -2.39
N SER A 195 -4.64 27.75 -2.60
CA SER A 195 -3.78 27.08 -3.59
C SER A 195 -4.12 27.51 -5.04
N ARG A 196 -5.41 27.56 -5.39
CA ARG A 196 -5.87 27.92 -6.75
C ARG A 196 -5.73 29.41 -7.07
N SER A 197 -5.99 30.31 -6.13
CA SER A 197 -6.02 31.76 -6.40
C SER A 197 -4.68 32.44 -6.20
N PHE A 198 -3.93 32.10 -5.13
CA PHE A 198 -2.73 32.84 -4.76
C PHE A 198 -1.43 32.10 -5.11
N VAL A 199 -1.33 30.80 -4.83
CA VAL A 199 -0.12 30.02 -5.17
C VAL A 199 0.05 29.88 -6.68
N GLN A 200 -1.02 29.55 -7.43
CA GLN A 200 -0.97 29.57 -8.90
C GLN A 200 -0.80 30.99 -9.47
N GLY A 201 -1.44 32.01 -8.88
CA GLY A 201 -1.30 33.41 -9.30
C GLY A 201 0.13 33.94 -9.14
N TYR A 202 0.78 33.63 -8.02
CA TYR A 202 2.19 33.94 -7.75
C TYR A 202 3.13 33.13 -8.66
N ARG A 203 2.91 31.81 -8.82
CA ARG A 203 3.64 30.96 -9.79
C ARG A 203 3.55 31.53 -11.22
N LYS A 204 2.41 32.14 -11.60
CA LYS A 204 2.19 32.77 -12.90
C LYS A 204 2.86 34.16 -13.02
N ARG A 205 2.88 34.97 -11.96
CA ARG A 205 3.62 36.26 -11.90
C ARG A 205 5.14 36.06 -11.96
N ILE A 206 5.68 35.00 -11.36
CA ILE A 206 7.11 34.63 -11.47
C ILE A 206 7.45 34.18 -12.90
N LYS A 207 6.60 33.36 -13.54
CA LYS A 207 6.80 32.91 -14.93
C LYS A 207 6.83 34.06 -15.95
N THR A 208 6.19 35.19 -15.67
CA THR A 208 6.04 36.30 -16.62
C THR A 208 7.05 37.42 -16.44
N ARG A 209 7.86 37.43 -15.36
CA ARG A 209 8.77 38.55 -15.03
C ARG A 209 10.26 38.25 -14.93
N SER A 210 10.74 37.06 -15.27
CA SER A 210 12.19 36.84 -15.36
C SER A 210 12.58 35.81 -16.42
N ALA A 211 13.25 36.29 -17.47
CA ALA A 211 14.00 35.51 -18.44
C ALA A 211 15.36 35.04 -17.85
N VAL A 212 15.35 34.55 -16.60
CA VAL A 212 16.51 33.94 -15.95
C VAL A 212 16.06 32.59 -15.38
N PRO A 213 16.66 31.46 -15.79
CA PRO A 213 16.29 30.13 -15.28
C PRO A 213 16.73 30.01 -13.82
N GLY A 214 15.80 29.79 -12.88
CA GLY A 214 16.18 29.52 -11.48
C GLY A 214 15.14 29.70 -10.38
N TYR A 215 13.98 30.29 -10.63
CA TYR A 215 12.98 30.55 -9.56
C TYR A 215 12.16 29.28 -9.26
N ARG A 216 12.39 28.63 -8.12
CA ARG A 216 11.60 27.49 -7.62
C ARG A 216 10.92 27.83 -6.29
N PHE A 217 9.60 27.70 -6.24
CA PHE A 217 8.86 27.51 -5.00
C PHE A 217 9.23 26.12 -4.48
N LEU A 218 9.92 26.03 -3.35
CA LEU A 218 10.32 24.74 -2.78
C LEU A 218 9.48 24.49 -1.52
N ALA A 219 8.37 23.79 -1.69
CA ALA A 219 7.69 23.15 -0.57
C ALA A 219 8.54 21.95 -0.17
N ILE A 220 8.96 21.88 1.09
CA ILE A 220 9.64 20.72 1.65
C ILE A 220 8.79 20.24 2.81
N ASP A 221 8.47 18.94 2.83
CA ASP A 221 7.80 18.33 3.97
C ASP A 221 8.76 18.25 5.16
N ILE A 222 8.75 19.31 5.97
CA ILE A 222 9.50 19.43 7.22
C ILE A 222 8.93 18.55 8.35
N THR A 223 7.86 17.80 8.11
CA THR A 223 7.24 16.88 9.08
C THR A 223 7.73 15.43 8.96
N SER A 224 8.42 15.10 7.86
CA SER A 224 9.02 13.77 7.62
C SER A 224 10.12 13.43 8.64
N PRO A 225 10.29 12.15 9.03
CA PRO A 225 11.44 11.71 9.82
C PRO A 225 12.78 12.01 9.11
N TYR A 226 13.85 12.19 9.89
CA TYR A 226 15.19 12.35 9.33
C TYR A 226 15.63 11.02 8.73
N HIS A 227 15.73 10.96 7.40
CA HIS A 227 16.34 9.80 6.72
C HIS A 227 17.85 9.99 6.68
N PRO A 228 18.65 9.09 7.28
CA PRO A 228 20.11 9.19 7.25
C PRO A 228 20.65 9.17 5.82
N ILE A 229 21.71 9.93 5.58
CA ILE A 229 22.50 9.91 4.35
C ILE A 229 23.18 8.56 4.32
N SER A 230 22.74 7.71 3.40
CA SER A 230 23.50 6.52 3.05
C SER A 230 24.90 6.96 2.60
N PRO A 231 25.98 6.39 3.16
CA PRO A 231 27.32 6.66 2.68
C PRO A 231 27.36 6.39 1.17
N ILE A 232 28.01 7.29 0.41
CA ILE A 232 28.26 7.09 -1.01
C ILE A 232 28.94 5.72 -1.13
N MET A 233 28.20 4.77 -1.72
CA MET A 233 28.68 3.42 -1.95
C MET A 233 29.81 3.50 -2.98
N SER A 234 30.92 2.80 -2.73
CA SER A 234 31.99 2.73 -3.72
C SER A 234 31.59 1.92 -4.97
N GLU A 235 30.59 1.04 -4.83
CA GLU A 235 29.96 0.24 -5.90
C GLU A 235 28.47 0.07 -5.62
N ARG A 236 27.63 0.04 -6.67
CA ARG A 236 26.17 -0.15 -6.54
C ARG A 236 25.85 -1.61 -6.21
N PRO A 237 24.90 -1.90 -5.31
CA PRO A 237 24.50 -3.26 -5.01
C PRO A 237 23.85 -3.88 -6.25
N ILE A 238 24.14 -5.14 -6.50
CA ILE A 238 23.54 -5.91 -7.60
C ILE A 238 22.32 -6.65 -7.06
N ILE A 239 21.14 -6.38 -7.61
CA ILE A 239 19.87 -6.93 -7.13
C ILE A 239 19.17 -7.70 -8.24
N ALA A 240 18.89 -8.99 -8.01
CA ALA A 240 18.15 -9.81 -8.94
C ALA A 240 16.63 -9.71 -8.69
N ILE A 241 15.82 -9.88 -9.73
CA ILE A 241 14.35 -9.92 -9.63
C ILE A 241 13.88 -11.27 -10.14
N ALA A 242 13.09 -11.97 -9.33
CA ALA A 242 12.59 -13.31 -9.63
C ALA A 242 11.24 -13.56 -8.96
N GLY A 243 10.36 -14.34 -9.59
CA GLY A 243 9.17 -14.84 -8.91
C GLY A 243 8.03 -15.26 -9.83
N LEU A 244 7.06 -15.97 -9.25
CA LEU A 244 5.82 -16.34 -9.92
C LEU A 244 4.66 -15.87 -9.04
N ALA A 245 3.77 -15.07 -9.62
CA ALA A 245 2.64 -14.48 -8.95
C ALA A 245 1.35 -15.01 -9.57
N CYS A 246 0.59 -15.76 -8.79
CA CYS A 246 -0.76 -16.17 -9.10
C CYS A 246 -1.45 -16.65 -7.84
N GLU A 247 -2.78 -16.53 -7.84
CA GLU A 247 -3.67 -17.02 -6.81
C GLU A 247 -4.39 -18.26 -7.32
N HIS A 248 -4.44 -19.33 -6.51
CA HIS A 248 -4.95 -20.61 -6.96
C HIS A 248 -5.95 -21.26 -6.03
N SER A 249 -7.19 -21.39 -6.49
CA SER A 249 -8.16 -22.23 -5.80
C SER A 249 -7.76 -23.70 -5.91
N THR A 250 -7.75 -24.41 -4.77
CA THR A 250 -7.58 -25.86 -4.72
C THR A 250 -8.88 -26.62 -4.97
N PHE A 251 -10.01 -25.91 -4.98
CA PHE A 251 -11.37 -26.44 -5.11
C PHE A 251 -11.90 -26.38 -6.55
N THR A 252 -11.29 -25.62 -7.43
CA THR A 252 -11.58 -25.70 -8.87
C THR A 252 -10.79 -26.85 -9.53
N PRO A 253 -11.38 -27.56 -10.51
CA PRO A 253 -10.66 -28.51 -11.37
C PRO A 253 -9.79 -27.83 -12.44
N SER A 254 -9.88 -26.50 -12.57
CA SER A 254 -9.09 -25.72 -13.51
C SER A 254 -7.58 -25.92 -13.30
N ARG A 255 -6.81 -25.73 -14.37
CA ARG A 255 -5.36 -25.91 -14.38
C ARG A 255 -4.68 -24.71 -15.04
N THR A 256 -3.63 -24.23 -14.39
CA THR A 256 -2.80 -23.14 -14.92
C THR A 256 -1.55 -23.70 -15.59
N LEU A 257 -1.34 -23.31 -16.85
CA LEU A 257 -0.19 -23.72 -17.68
C LEU A 257 0.82 -22.57 -17.80
N ALA A 258 2.05 -22.88 -18.19
CA ALA A 258 3.15 -21.91 -18.25
C ALA A 258 2.83 -20.64 -19.08
N PRO A 259 2.15 -20.72 -20.25
CA PRO A 259 1.80 -19.53 -21.02
C PRO A 259 0.89 -18.54 -20.29
N ALA A 260 0.06 -19.00 -19.35
CA ALA A 260 -0.86 -18.14 -18.60
C ALA A 260 -0.13 -17.13 -17.69
N PHE A 261 1.13 -17.42 -17.34
CA PHE A 261 1.97 -16.52 -16.55
C PHE A 261 2.56 -15.34 -17.34
N HIS A 262 2.40 -15.31 -18.67
CA HIS A 262 3.01 -14.29 -19.53
C HIS A 262 4.47 -13.98 -19.14
N PRO A 263 5.36 -14.99 -19.09
CA PRO A 263 6.67 -14.87 -18.46
C PRO A 263 7.53 -13.82 -19.15
N ARG A 264 8.04 -12.88 -18.35
CA ARG A 264 8.98 -11.83 -18.76
C ARG A 264 10.39 -12.19 -18.33
N ARG A 265 11.38 -11.85 -19.15
CA ARG A 265 12.77 -12.31 -18.98
C ARG A 265 13.77 -11.17 -19.09
N GLY A 266 14.82 -11.21 -18.28
CA GLY A 266 15.92 -10.25 -18.37
C GLY A 266 15.40 -8.81 -18.22
N ASP A 267 15.76 -7.94 -19.17
CA ASP A 267 15.40 -6.52 -19.12
C ASP A 267 13.88 -6.28 -19.18
N GLU A 268 13.08 -7.19 -19.76
CA GLU A 268 11.62 -7.09 -19.76
C GLU A 268 11.02 -7.07 -18.34
N VAL A 269 11.74 -7.64 -17.37
CA VAL A 269 11.37 -7.63 -15.94
C VAL A 269 11.56 -6.24 -15.36
N ILE A 270 12.65 -5.55 -15.73
CA ILE A 270 12.97 -4.21 -15.25
C ILE A 270 12.03 -3.20 -15.91
N ASP A 271 11.82 -3.32 -17.22
CA ASP A 271 10.94 -2.44 -18.00
C ASP A 271 9.51 -2.42 -17.46
N LYS A 272 9.03 -3.53 -16.91
CA LYS A 272 7.70 -3.63 -16.28
C LYS A 272 7.51 -2.64 -15.13
N TYR A 273 8.57 -2.32 -14.39
CA TYR A 273 8.50 -1.54 -13.15
C TYR A 273 9.13 -0.16 -13.36
N ALA A 274 8.30 0.84 -13.65
CA ALA A 274 8.75 2.21 -13.92
C ALA A 274 9.63 2.80 -12.80
N PHE A 275 9.38 2.44 -11.53
CA PHE A 275 10.18 2.89 -10.40
C PHE A 275 11.61 2.30 -10.36
N LEU A 276 11.94 1.34 -11.23
CA LEU A 276 13.28 0.77 -11.39
C LEU A 276 14.04 1.33 -12.59
N HIS A 277 13.41 2.20 -13.39
CA HIS A 277 14.03 2.73 -14.60
C HIS A 277 15.26 3.59 -14.26
N PRO A 278 16.31 3.64 -15.11
CA PRO A 278 17.61 4.22 -14.77
C PRO A 278 17.62 5.70 -14.36
N ASP A 279 16.55 6.45 -14.64
CA ASP A 279 16.37 7.86 -14.30
C ASP A 279 15.64 8.09 -12.97
N THR A 280 15.24 7.01 -12.29
CA THR A 280 14.54 7.06 -10.99
C THR A 280 15.50 6.90 -9.80
N PRO A 281 15.09 7.29 -8.58
CA PRO A 281 15.90 7.10 -7.38
C PRO A 281 16.32 5.63 -7.15
N LEU A 282 15.42 4.66 -7.30
CA LEU A 282 15.78 3.24 -7.10
C LEU A 282 16.57 2.67 -8.28
N GLY A 283 16.24 3.08 -9.50
CA GLY A 283 16.98 2.67 -10.70
C GLY A 283 18.41 3.20 -10.76
N THR A 284 18.74 4.28 -10.03
CA THR A 284 20.13 4.77 -9.85
C THR A 284 20.81 4.21 -8.59
N ALA A 285 20.05 3.73 -7.61
CA ALA A 285 20.61 3.24 -6.36
C ALA A 285 21.16 1.81 -6.43
N ALA A 286 20.70 0.97 -7.35
CA ALA A 286 21.15 -0.43 -7.49
C ALA A 286 21.26 -0.86 -8.95
N ASP A 287 22.10 -1.86 -9.23
CA ASP A 287 22.18 -2.50 -10.54
C ASP A 287 21.19 -3.68 -10.57
N TRP A 288 20.03 -3.45 -11.16
CA TRP A 288 18.93 -4.43 -11.24
C TRP A 288 19.18 -5.45 -12.35
N ARG A 289 18.94 -6.74 -12.07
CA ARG A 289 19.07 -7.85 -13.02
C ARG A 289 17.80 -8.69 -13.03
N GLY A 290 17.05 -8.64 -14.12
CA GLY A 290 15.87 -9.49 -14.27
C GLY A 290 16.24 -10.95 -14.53
N THR A 291 15.62 -11.88 -13.81
CA THR A 291 15.66 -13.31 -14.15
C THR A 291 14.45 -13.67 -15.02
N LEU A 292 13.45 -14.28 -14.40
CA LEU A 292 12.11 -14.50 -14.91
C LEU A 292 11.12 -14.04 -13.85
N ILE A 293 10.11 -13.28 -14.28
CA ILE A 293 8.87 -13.12 -13.52
C ILE A 293 7.69 -13.62 -14.34
N GLY A 294 6.72 -14.24 -13.70
CA GLY A 294 5.47 -14.69 -14.34
C GLY A 294 4.28 -14.27 -13.50
N HIS A 295 3.29 -13.62 -14.12
CA HIS A 295 2.06 -13.19 -13.47
C HIS A 295 0.87 -13.76 -14.24
N ALA A 296 0.11 -14.64 -13.61
CA ALA A 296 -1.09 -15.23 -14.19
C ALA A 296 -2.36 -14.64 -13.57
N LEU A 297 -3.46 -14.66 -14.32
CA LEU A 297 -4.80 -14.45 -13.76
C LEU A 297 -5.07 -15.57 -12.73
N PRO A 298 -5.71 -15.26 -11.59
CA PRO A 298 -6.13 -16.27 -10.61
C PRO A 298 -6.83 -17.45 -11.28
N GLY A 299 -6.58 -18.66 -10.82
CA GLY A 299 -7.10 -19.86 -11.48
C GLY A 299 -7.07 -21.11 -10.62
N GLY A 300 -7.08 -22.26 -11.27
CA GLY A 300 -6.82 -23.53 -10.60
C GLY A 300 -5.37 -23.95 -10.67
N LYS A 301 -5.04 -25.00 -9.92
CA LYS A 301 -3.68 -25.51 -9.64
C LYS A 301 -2.72 -25.36 -10.83
N VAL A 302 -1.52 -24.85 -10.57
CA VAL A 302 -0.44 -24.86 -11.57
C VAL A 302 -0.01 -26.30 -11.80
N THR A 303 0.05 -26.72 -13.07
CA THR A 303 0.55 -28.07 -13.38
C THR A 303 2.02 -28.18 -12.99
N ARG A 304 2.42 -29.36 -12.50
CA ARG A 304 3.82 -29.58 -12.10
C ARG A 304 4.80 -29.29 -13.25
N ALA A 305 4.44 -29.66 -14.48
CA ALA A 305 5.25 -29.42 -15.67
C ALA A 305 5.44 -27.92 -15.93
N ALA A 306 4.38 -27.12 -15.86
CA ALA A 306 4.47 -25.66 -16.03
C ALA A 306 5.35 -24.99 -14.97
N PHE A 307 5.22 -25.43 -13.71
CA PHE A 307 6.07 -24.95 -12.64
C PHE A 307 7.55 -25.29 -12.88
N GLU A 308 7.87 -26.54 -13.21
CA GLU A 308 9.26 -26.95 -13.45
C GLU A 308 9.87 -26.25 -14.68
N GLU A 309 9.09 -26.00 -15.73
CA GLU A 309 9.52 -25.21 -16.89
C GLU A 309 9.92 -23.78 -16.50
N LEU A 310 9.00 -23.05 -15.85
CA LEU A 310 9.21 -21.65 -15.48
C LEU A 310 10.33 -21.49 -14.44
N VAL A 311 10.38 -22.38 -13.45
CA VAL A 311 11.41 -22.36 -12.41
C VAL A 311 12.76 -22.79 -12.98
N GLY A 312 12.81 -23.77 -13.89
CA GLY A 312 14.05 -24.15 -14.58
C GLY A 312 14.68 -22.98 -15.36
N ASP A 313 13.87 -22.21 -16.08
CA ASP A 313 14.31 -21.00 -16.79
C ASP A 313 14.79 -19.92 -15.80
N MET A 314 14.01 -19.65 -14.75
CA MET A 314 14.38 -18.72 -13.67
C MET A 314 15.73 -19.06 -13.02
N ILE A 315 15.92 -20.33 -12.63
CA ILE A 315 17.13 -20.83 -11.98
C ILE A 315 18.33 -20.77 -12.94
N THR A 316 18.15 -21.10 -14.21
CA THR A 316 19.20 -21.00 -15.24
C THR A 316 19.71 -19.55 -15.36
N ARG A 317 18.79 -18.59 -15.45
CA ARG A 317 19.13 -17.15 -15.53
C ARG A 317 19.80 -16.64 -14.26
N LEU A 318 19.27 -17.04 -13.11
CA LEU A 318 19.84 -16.65 -11.83
C LEU A 318 21.26 -17.19 -11.66
N THR A 319 21.52 -18.44 -12.10
CA THR A 319 22.86 -19.04 -12.13
C THR A 319 23.82 -18.27 -13.03
N ALA A 320 23.36 -17.79 -14.19
CA ALA A 320 24.18 -16.97 -15.06
C ALA A 320 24.55 -15.62 -14.41
N ILE A 321 23.61 -14.99 -13.69
CA ILE A 321 23.87 -13.74 -12.95
C ILE A 321 24.89 -13.98 -11.84
N THR A 322 24.72 -15.02 -11.01
CA THR A 322 25.64 -15.30 -9.89
C THR A 322 27.03 -15.76 -10.33
N ALA A 323 27.16 -16.28 -11.55
CA ALA A 323 28.46 -16.59 -12.15
C ALA A 323 29.20 -15.36 -12.69
N ALA A 324 28.45 -14.34 -13.16
CA ALA A 324 29.02 -13.12 -13.72
C ALA A 324 29.34 -12.07 -12.65
N ASP A 325 28.48 -11.96 -11.64
CA ASP A 325 28.45 -10.85 -10.69
C ASP A 325 28.23 -11.34 -9.26
N ARG A 326 28.73 -10.58 -8.28
CA ARG A 326 28.43 -10.84 -6.86
C ARG A 326 27.04 -10.29 -6.55
N LEU A 327 26.07 -11.18 -6.36
CA LEU A 327 24.72 -10.78 -6.00
C LEU A 327 24.64 -10.25 -4.56
N ASP A 328 23.97 -9.12 -4.36
CA ASP A 328 23.77 -8.48 -3.06
C ASP A 328 22.37 -8.70 -2.51
N GLY A 329 21.38 -8.56 -3.38
CA GLY A 329 19.97 -8.71 -3.03
C GLY A 329 19.18 -9.50 -4.06
N LEU A 330 18.01 -9.96 -3.65
CA LEU A 330 16.97 -10.49 -4.52
C LEU A 330 15.63 -9.89 -4.10
N TRP A 331 14.92 -9.29 -5.05
CA TRP A 331 13.51 -8.98 -4.90
C TRP A 331 12.69 -10.17 -5.41
N PHE A 332 11.96 -10.80 -4.48
CA PHE A 332 11.06 -11.93 -4.72
C PHE A 332 9.65 -11.41 -4.98
N ASP A 333 9.28 -11.42 -6.26
CA ASP A 333 8.02 -10.86 -6.76
C ASP A 333 6.97 -11.96 -6.91
N ILE A 334 6.14 -12.14 -5.88
CA ILE A 334 5.19 -13.25 -5.77
C ILE A 334 3.80 -12.76 -5.35
N HIS A 335 2.80 -13.65 -5.45
CA HIS A 335 1.46 -13.38 -4.91
C HIS A 335 1.35 -13.81 -3.46
N GLY A 336 1.75 -15.06 -3.16
CA GLY A 336 1.63 -15.66 -1.83
C GLY A 336 0.53 -16.72 -1.70
N ALA A 337 -0.27 -16.94 -2.74
CA ALA A 337 -1.39 -17.88 -2.73
C ALA A 337 -1.31 -18.88 -3.90
N MET A 338 -0.11 -19.17 -4.38
CA MET A 338 0.10 -20.12 -5.46
C MET A 338 -0.03 -21.56 -4.94
N TYR A 339 -0.52 -22.45 -5.78
CA TYR A 339 -0.56 -23.90 -5.51
C TYR A 339 -0.08 -24.66 -6.74
N VAL A 340 0.78 -25.66 -6.53
CA VAL A 340 1.30 -26.53 -7.59
C VAL A 340 0.91 -27.98 -7.32
N GLU A 341 0.51 -28.69 -8.37
CA GLU A 341 0.21 -30.12 -8.28
C GLU A 341 1.35 -30.92 -7.62
N GLY A 342 1.04 -31.54 -6.48
CA GLY A 342 1.97 -32.41 -5.75
C GLY A 342 3.09 -31.69 -5.00
N LEU A 343 2.96 -30.37 -4.77
CA LEU A 343 3.87 -29.59 -3.93
C LEU A 343 3.05 -28.76 -2.92
N GLU A 344 3.55 -28.66 -1.69
CA GLU A 344 2.98 -27.82 -0.63
C GLU A 344 3.85 -26.59 -0.44
N ASP A 345 3.25 -25.50 0.05
CA ASP A 345 3.95 -24.26 0.41
C ASP A 345 4.92 -23.78 -0.68
N ILE A 346 4.36 -23.59 -1.87
CA ILE A 346 5.14 -23.45 -3.09
C ILE A 346 6.00 -22.18 -3.10
N GLU A 347 5.57 -21.10 -2.45
CA GLU A 347 6.38 -19.90 -2.32
C GLU A 347 7.67 -20.18 -1.53
N ALA A 348 7.59 -20.93 -0.43
CA ALA A 348 8.76 -21.33 0.32
C ALA A 348 9.65 -22.32 -0.45
N GLU A 349 9.06 -23.28 -1.18
CA GLU A 349 9.82 -24.22 -2.03
C GLU A 349 10.52 -23.52 -3.19
N LEU A 350 9.84 -22.57 -3.85
CA LEU A 350 10.43 -21.74 -4.90
C LEU A 350 11.60 -20.93 -4.35
N LEU A 351 11.41 -20.27 -3.21
CA LEU A 351 12.47 -19.50 -2.58
C LEU A 351 13.63 -20.39 -2.11
N ARG A 352 13.36 -21.63 -1.68
CA ARG A 352 14.40 -22.61 -1.30
C ARG A 352 15.27 -22.98 -2.50
N ARG A 353 14.67 -23.20 -3.67
CA ARG A 353 15.40 -23.44 -4.93
C ARG A 353 16.22 -22.22 -5.35
N VAL A 354 15.67 -21.02 -5.20
CA VAL A 354 16.38 -19.76 -5.44
C VAL A 354 17.58 -19.62 -4.49
N ARG A 355 17.38 -19.85 -3.18
CA ARG A 355 18.41 -19.84 -2.13
C ARG A 355 19.55 -20.83 -2.40
N HIS A 356 19.27 -21.97 -3.02
CA HIS A 356 20.31 -22.91 -3.44
C HIS A 356 21.30 -22.30 -4.44
N VAL A 357 20.85 -21.35 -5.28
CA VAL A 357 21.68 -20.68 -6.29
C VAL A 357 22.37 -19.44 -5.72
N ILE A 358 21.62 -18.59 -5.01
CA ILE A 358 22.13 -17.30 -4.51
C ILE A 358 22.90 -17.41 -3.20
N GLY A 359 22.78 -18.55 -2.52
CA GLY A 359 23.39 -18.81 -1.22
C GLY A 359 22.66 -18.13 -0.06
N PRO A 360 23.10 -18.40 1.18
CA PRO A 360 22.43 -17.93 2.40
C PRO A 360 22.66 -16.44 2.67
N ASN A 361 23.67 -15.82 2.06
CA ASN A 361 24.12 -14.47 2.42
C ASN A 361 23.45 -13.34 1.62
N VAL A 362 22.79 -13.64 0.51
CA VAL A 362 22.05 -12.61 -0.26
C VAL A 362 20.85 -12.13 0.57
N ILE A 363 20.53 -10.83 0.51
CA ILE A 363 19.36 -10.27 1.19
C ILE A 363 18.13 -10.49 0.32
N VAL A 364 17.07 -11.09 0.85
CA VAL A 364 15.83 -11.33 0.11
C VAL A 364 14.73 -10.41 0.62
N SER A 365 14.14 -9.62 -0.27
CA SER A 365 12.91 -8.86 0.02
C SER A 365 11.75 -9.44 -0.78
N ALA A 366 10.60 -9.66 -0.16
CA ALA A 366 9.39 -10.11 -0.85
C ALA A 366 8.28 -9.05 -0.79
N SER A 367 7.54 -8.91 -1.89
CA SER A 367 6.28 -8.16 -1.95
C SER A 367 5.16 -9.10 -2.37
N MET A 368 4.04 -9.06 -1.66
CA MET A 368 2.93 -10.00 -1.82
C MET A 368 1.57 -9.31 -1.88
N ASP A 369 0.57 -10.07 -2.31
CA ASP A 369 -0.82 -9.76 -2.04
C ASP A 369 -1.13 -9.96 -0.55
N LEU A 370 -2.07 -9.20 0.00
CA LEU A 370 -2.54 -9.40 1.38
C LEU A 370 -3.32 -10.70 1.56
N HIS A 371 -3.82 -11.30 0.47
CA HIS A 371 -4.39 -12.64 0.47
C HIS A 371 -3.30 -13.73 0.53
N GLY A 372 -2.01 -13.39 0.45
CA GLY A 372 -0.94 -14.39 0.55
C GLY A 372 -0.93 -15.17 1.88
N ASN A 373 -0.51 -16.43 1.83
CA ASN A 373 -0.34 -17.30 2.99
C ASN A 373 1.15 -17.33 3.39
N VAL A 374 1.49 -16.65 4.49
CA VAL A 374 2.87 -16.49 4.96
C VAL A 374 3.25 -17.64 5.89
N SER A 375 3.67 -18.76 5.30
CA SER A 375 4.23 -19.87 6.06
C SER A 375 5.46 -19.44 6.86
N ARG A 376 5.76 -20.21 7.91
CA ARG A 376 6.93 -19.99 8.74
C ARG A 376 8.22 -20.09 7.93
N GLU A 377 8.28 -21.04 7.01
CA GLU A 377 9.38 -21.27 6.09
C GLU A 377 9.58 -20.11 5.12
N LEU A 378 8.51 -19.54 4.56
CA LEU A 378 8.60 -18.38 3.68
C LEU A 378 9.07 -17.13 4.46
N ALA A 379 8.48 -16.89 5.64
CA ALA A 379 8.87 -15.79 6.50
C ALA A 379 10.34 -15.89 6.92
N HIS A 380 10.83 -17.09 7.27
CA HIS A 380 12.24 -17.32 7.62
C HIS A 380 13.20 -17.03 6.46
N GLN A 381 12.88 -17.53 5.27
CA GLN A 381 13.76 -17.42 4.09
C GLN A 381 13.86 -15.99 3.53
N THR A 382 12.94 -15.10 3.90
CA THR A 382 12.95 -13.67 3.56
C THR A 382 13.64 -12.85 4.66
N ASP A 383 14.24 -11.74 4.28
CA ASP A 383 14.82 -10.76 5.21
C ASP A 383 13.90 -9.56 5.42
N LEU A 384 13.16 -9.21 4.38
CA LEU A 384 12.11 -8.21 4.36
C LEU A 384 10.91 -8.86 3.66
N ILE A 385 9.71 -8.66 4.20
CA ILE A 385 8.48 -9.18 3.62
C ILE A 385 7.35 -8.18 3.91
N THR A 386 6.57 -7.86 2.87
CA THR A 386 5.49 -6.87 2.94
C THR A 386 4.33 -7.27 2.02
N CYS A 387 3.17 -6.70 2.25
CA CYS A 387 1.99 -6.89 1.40
C CYS A 387 1.23 -5.60 1.14
N TYR A 388 0.23 -5.71 0.26
CA TYR A 388 -0.77 -4.68 0.05
C TYR A 388 -1.45 -4.32 1.37
N ARG A 389 -1.83 -3.06 1.53
CA ARG A 389 -2.55 -2.55 2.71
C ARG A 389 -3.99 -2.17 2.38
N MET A 390 -4.43 -2.36 1.13
CA MET A 390 -5.79 -2.07 0.67
C MET A 390 -6.42 -3.28 -0.02
N ALA A 391 -7.69 -3.51 0.31
CA ALA A 391 -8.63 -4.39 -0.40
C ALA A 391 -9.92 -3.58 -0.70
N PRO A 392 -10.24 -3.25 -1.97
CA PRO A 392 -9.53 -3.61 -3.22
C PRO A 392 -8.09 -3.09 -3.32
N HIS A 393 -7.26 -3.76 -4.12
CA HIS A 393 -5.81 -3.52 -4.20
C HIS A 393 -5.45 -2.27 -5.01
N GLU A 394 -5.63 -1.11 -4.40
CA GLU A 394 -5.29 0.19 -4.99
C GLU A 394 -3.80 0.55 -4.80
N ASP A 395 -3.06 -0.18 -3.96
CA ASP A 395 -1.69 0.13 -3.53
C ASP A 395 -0.62 -0.90 -3.99
N VAL A 396 -0.89 -1.60 -5.10
CA VAL A 396 -0.02 -2.67 -5.64
C VAL A 396 1.37 -2.15 -5.97
N MET A 397 1.47 -1.02 -6.67
CA MET A 397 2.76 -0.49 -7.12
C MET A 397 3.54 0.15 -5.97
N GLU A 398 2.84 0.80 -5.04
CA GLU A 398 3.36 1.37 -3.82
C GLU A 398 4.00 0.30 -2.93
N THR A 399 3.36 -0.86 -2.80
CA THR A 399 3.91 -1.98 -2.04
C THR A 399 5.16 -2.58 -2.69
N LYS A 400 5.15 -2.76 -4.01
CA LYS A 400 6.30 -3.26 -4.77
C LYS A 400 7.49 -2.30 -4.69
N GLU A 401 7.23 -1.00 -4.81
CA GLU A 401 8.22 0.06 -4.61
C GLU A 401 8.77 0.01 -3.17
N ARG A 402 7.89 -0.06 -2.16
CA ARG A 402 8.29 -0.11 -0.74
C ARG A 402 9.22 -1.30 -0.45
N ALA A 403 8.92 -2.48 -0.99
CA ALA A 403 9.78 -3.66 -0.86
C ALA A 403 11.18 -3.42 -1.46
N CYS A 404 11.25 -2.85 -2.67
CA CYS A 404 12.51 -2.54 -3.34
C CYS A 404 13.30 -1.44 -2.61
N ARG A 405 12.62 -0.40 -2.14
CA ARG A 405 13.20 0.70 -1.37
C ARG A 405 13.80 0.19 -0.06
N ASN A 406 13.05 -0.59 0.71
CA ASN A 406 13.54 -1.17 1.96
C ASN A 406 14.74 -2.09 1.72
N LEU A 407 14.75 -2.86 0.62
CA LEU A 407 15.89 -3.69 0.22
C LEU A 407 17.14 -2.86 -0.08
N VAL A 408 17.00 -1.83 -0.91
CA VAL A 408 18.10 -0.92 -1.25
C VAL A 408 18.64 -0.20 -0.01
N GLU A 409 17.76 0.31 0.85
CA GLU A 409 18.14 0.97 2.10
C GLU A 409 18.91 0.03 3.03
N LEU A 410 18.46 -1.23 3.17
CA LEU A 410 19.13 -2.26 3.95
C LEU A 410 20.53 -2.57 3.39
N LEU A 411 20.65 -2.74 2.08
CA LEU A 411 21.94 -2.99 1.42
C LEU A 411 22.91 -1.81 1.53
N ALA A 412 22.40 -0.58 1.41
CA ALA A 412 23.20 0.63 1.56
C ALA A 412 23.75 0.78 2.99
N ARG A 413 23.01 0.35 4.02
CA ARG A 413 23.52 0.31 5.42
C ARG A 413 24.65 -0.69 5.60
N GLN A 414 24.73 -1.74 4.79
CA GLN A 414 25.76 -2.79 4.87
C GLN A 414 27.04 -2.43 4.10
N ALA A 415 27.04 -1.37 3.29
CA ALA A 415 28.16 -0.96 2.45
C ALA A 415 29.30 -0.30 3.26
N LYS A 416 30.00 -1.09 4.12
CA LYS A 416 31.43 -0.96 4.49
C LYS A 416 31.86 -1.99 5.55
N PRO A 417 32.90 -2.76 5.25
CA PRO A 417 34.11 -2.69 6.07
C PRO A 417 35.28 -2.04 5.32
N LEU A 418 36.29 -1.57 6.07
CA LEU A 418 37.61 -1.22 5.52
C LEU A 418 38.19 -2.39 4.73
N ALA A 419 39.02 -2.08 3.73
CA ALA A 419 39.69 -3.08 2.90
C ALA A 419 40.36 -4.17 3.77
N GLY A 420 39.90 -5.42 3.61
CA GLY A 420 40.40 -6.59 4.32
C GLY A 420 39.52 -7.13 5.45
N ALA A 421 38.40 -6.49 5.80
CA ALA A 421 37.42 -7.03 6.76
C ALA A 421 36.24 -7.71 6.06
N ALA A 422 35.74 -8.80 6.64
CA ALA A 422 34.57 -9.53 6.13
C ALA A 422 33.31 -8.63 6.20
N LEU A 423 32.52 -8.61 5.12
CA LEU A 423 31.20 -7.96 5.08
C LEU A 423 30.29 -8.61 6.13
N ILE A 424 30.06 -7.91 7.25
CA ILE A 424 29.02 -8.30 8.21
C ILE A 424 27.70 -7.76 7.68
N ARG A 425 26.92 -8.63 7.05
CA ARG A 425 25.54 -8.29 6.63
C ARG A 425 24.63 -8.38 7.84
N VAL A 426 24.22 -7.24 8.36
CA VAL A 426 23.24 -7.19 9.46
C VAL A 426 21.83 -7.36 8.89
N ARG A 427 21.07 -8.29 9.46
CA ARG A 427 19.69 -8.60 9.08
C ARG A 427 18.75 -8.10 10.18
N PRO A 428 17.56 -7.57 9.84
CA PRO A 428 16.59 -7.16 10.84
C PRO A 428 15.94 -8.37 11.54
N PHE A 429 15.45 -8.14 12.75
CA PHE A 429 14.58 -9.08 13.45
C PHE A 429 13.23 -9.15 12.75
N LYS A 430 12.62 -10.34 12.78
CA LYS A 430 11.29 -10.60 12.23
C LYS A 430 10.42 -11.25 13.30
N ALA A 431 9.35 -10.58 13.68
CA ALA A 431 8.29 -11.13 14.51
C ALA A 431 7.19 -11.67 13.59
N TRP A 432 6.84 -12.94 13.73
CA TRP A 432 5.78 -13.62 12.97
C TRP A 432 4.71 -14.13 13.92
N VAL A 433 3.45 -13.79 13.63
CA VAL A 433 2.28 -14.24 14.39
C VAL A 433 1.27 -14.88 13.44
N PRO A 434 1.02 -16.19 13.54
CA PRO A 434 -0.13 -16.81 12.91
C PRO A 434 -1.43 -16.49 13.66
N ILE A 435 -2.50 -16.18 12.93
CA ILE A 435 -3.81 -15.87 13.51
C ILE A 435 -4.82 -16.88 12.94
N PRO A 436 -5.62 -17.58 13.77
CA PRO A 436 -6.55 -18.59 13.28
C PRO A 436 -7.85 -17.96 12.71
N ILE A 437 -7.67 -17.12 11.69
CA ILE A 437 -8.73 -16.51 10.88
C ILE A 437 -8.45 -16.84 9.42
N LEU A 438 -9.47 -17.27 8.68
CA LEU A 438 -9.43 -17.45 7.23
C LEU A 438 -10.76 -16.98 6.63
N LEU A 439 -10.77 -15.79 6.05
CA LEU A 439 -11.96 -15.12 5.51
C LEU A 439 -11.77 -14.82 4.02
N PRO A 440 -12.84 -14.83 3.20
CA PRO A 440 -12.75 -14.44 1.81
C PRO A 440 -12.53 -12.93 1.67
N GLY A 441 -11.95 -12.49 0.54
CA GLY A 441 -11.66 -11.09 0.25
C GLY A 441 -12.89 -10.17 0.35
N GLU A 442 -14.07 -10.73 0.04
CA GLU A 442 -15.38 -10.07 0.06
C GLU A 442 -15.87 -9.77 1.47
N GLN A 443 -15.27 -10.38 2.49
CA GLN A 443 -15.49 -10.00 3.89
C GLN A 443 -14.42 -9.04 4.41
N THR A 444 -13.21 -9.09 3.85
CA THR A 444 -12.03 -8.38 4.40
C THR A 444 -11.71 -7.05 3.71
N SER A 445 -12.69 -6.45 3.03
CA SER A 445 -12.48 -5.15 2.36
C SER A 445 -12.12 -4.04 3.35
N THR A 446 -10.93 -3.46 3.16
CA THR A 446 -10.40 -2.31 3.92
C THR A 446 -11.22 -1.02 3.81
N ARG A 447 -12.25 -0.99 2.95
CA ARG A 447 -13.16 0.16 2.81
C ARG A 447 -14.18 0.23 3.95
N VAL A 448 -14.47 -0.88 4.61
CA VAL A 448 -15.51 -1.02 5.63
C VAL A 448 -14.93 -1.55 6.94
N GLU A 449 -15.65 -1.33 8.04
CA GLU A 449 -15.29 -1.96 9.32
C GLU A 449 -15.59 -3.46 9.27
N PRO A 450 -14.80 -4.30 9.97
CA PRO A 450 -13.68 -3.94 10.84
C PRO A 450 -12.31 -3.80 10.14
N ALA A 451 -12.16 -4.27 8.89
CA ALA A 451 -10.88 -4.23 8.18
C ALA A 451 -10.24 -2.83 8.14
N LYS A 452 -11.07 -1.79 8.02
CA LYS A 452 -10.62 -0.40 7.98
C LYS A 452 -9.78 0.01 9.19
N HIS A 453 -10.24 -0.22 10.43
CA HIS A 453 -9.45 0.16 11.61
C HIS A 453 -8.26 -0.78 11.84
N ILE A 454 -8.39 -2.07 11.49
CA ILE A 454 -7.29 -3.04 11.56
C ILE A 454 -6.11 -2.57 10.69
N TYR A 455 -6.38 -2.25 9.42
CA TYR A 455 -5.34 -1.77 8.50
C TYR A 455 -4.88 -0.33 8.80
N ALA A 456 -5.69 0.50 9.47
CA ALA A 456 -5.26 1.80 9.97
C ALA A 456 -4.21 1.70 11.09
N ALA A 457 -4.16 0.58 11.83
CA ALA A 457 -3.15 0.35 12.87
C ALA A 457 -1.77 -0.01 12.30
N VAL A 458 -1.70 -0.53 11.07
CA VAL A 458 -0.43 -0.89 10.40
C VAL A 458 0.55 0.28 10.32
N PRO A 459 0.19 1.47 9.76
CA PRO A 459 1.10 2.61 9.73
C PRO A 459 1.43 3.16 11.13
N GLU A 460 0.60 2.94 12.15
CA GLU A 460 0.95 3.31 13.53
C GLU A 460 2.11 2.46 14.07
N VAL A 461 2.07 1.15 13.81
CA VAL A 461 3.15 0.23 14.20
C VAL A 461 4.41 0.51 13.38
N GLU A 462 4.28 0.70 12.06
CA GLU A 462 5.39 1.07 11.18
C GLU A 462 6.09 2.37 11.63
N ALA A 463 5.35 3.35 12.18
CA ALA A 463 5.90 4.61 12.66
C ALA A 463 6.68 4.50 13.99
N THR A 464 6.70 3.33 14.63
CA THR A 464 7.46 3.10 15.87
C THR A 464 8.96 3.10 15.57
N ASP A 465 9.76 3.72 16.45
CA ASP A 465 11.22 3.77 16.29
C ASP A 465 11.80 2.35 16.12
N ASN A 466 12.76 2.22 15.20
CA ASN A 466 13.43 0.97 14.84
C ASN A 466 12.57 -0.08 14.11
N ILE A 467 11.32 0.20 13.77
CA ILE A 467 10.55 -0.63 12.82
C ILE A 467 10.92 -0.24 11.38
N ILE A 468 11.08 -1.25 10.52
CA ILE A 468 11.28 -1.08 9.07
C ILE A 468 9.92 -1.17 8.35
N ASP A 469 9.13 -2.19 8.68
CA ASP A 469 7.82 -2.41 8.08
C ASP A 469 6.94 -3.29 8.98
N ALA A 470 5.63 -3.16 8.80
CA ALA A 470 4.60 -3.97 9.43
C ALA A 470 3.54 -4.33 8.39
N ALA A 471 3.03 -5.56 8.44
CA ALA A 471 2.08 -6.06 7.44
C ALA A 471 1.13 -7.10 8.03
N ILE A 472 -0.09 -7.12 7.48
CA ILE A 472 -1.18 -8.06 7.81
C ILE A 472 -1.60 -8.76 6.53
N TRP A 473 -1.47 -10.08 6.53
CA TRP A 473 -2.07 -10.96 5.53
C TRP A 473 -3.35 -11.54 6.09
N VAL A 474 -4.43 -11.50 5.31
CA VAL A 474 -5.72 -12.13 5.68
C VAL A 474 -5.74 -13.62 5.33
N GLY A 475 -4.79 -14.07 4.50
CA GLY A 475 -4.73 -15.43 3.97
C GLY A 475 -5.68 -15.64 2.80
N TYR A 476 -5.46 -16.73 2.05
CA TYR A 476 -6.24 -17.05 0.87
C TYR A 476 -7.23 -18.17 1.14
N ALA A 477 -8.52 -17.83 1.17
CA ALA A 477 -9.60 -18.69 1.63
C ALA A 477 -9.83 -19.93 0.77
N TRP A 478 -9.49 -19.89 -0.52
CA TRP A 478 -9.75 -21.00 -1.44
C TRP A 478 -8.56 -21.93 -1.66
N ALA A 479 -7.52 -21.84 -0.83
CA ALA A 479 -6.47 -22.86 -0.73
C ALA A 479 -6.67 -23.72 0.52
N ASP A 480 -6.84 -25.03 0.35
CA ASP A 480 -6.82 -26.00 1.44
C ASP A 480 -5.39 -26.47 1.70
N GLU A 481 -4.61 -25.64 2.40
CA GLU A 481 -3.24 -25.94 2.85
C GLU A 481 -3.09 -25.68 4.36
N PRO A 482 -2.15 -26.36 5.05
CA PRO A 482 -1.88 -26.10 6.47
C PRO A 482 -1.50 -24.66 6.80
N ARG A 483 -0.99 -23.91 5.82
CA ARG A 483 -0.61 -22.49 5.93
C ARG A 483 -1.76 -21.51 5.63
N SER A 484 -2.95 -21.98 5.28
CA SER A 484 -4.04 -21.08 4.90
C SER A 484 -4.68 -20.47 6.13
N ARG A 485 -4.32 -19.21 6.42
CA ARG A 485 -4.83 -18.37 7.51
C ARG A 485 -4.23 -16.97 7.45
N ALA A 486 -4.67 -16.10 8.34
CA ALA A 486 -4.12 -14.78 8.54
C ALA A 486 -2.76 -14.80 9.25
N TYR A 487 -1.93 -13.80 8.95
CA TYR A 487 -0.59 -13.62 9.51
C TYR A 487 -0.27 -12.16 9.75
N VAL A 488 0.50 -11.90 10.79
CA VAL A 488 1.19 -10.62 10.99
C VAL A 488 2.69 -10.85 10.91
N VAL A 489 3.38 -9.98 10.17
CA VAL A 489 4.84 -9.89 10.21
C VAL A 489 5.27 -8.45 10.44
N VAL A 490 6.15 -8.27 11.43
CA VAL A 490 6.78 -6.97 11.72
C VAL A 490 8.29 -7.17 11.67
N THR A 491 8.97 -6.28 10.94
CA THR A 491 10.41 -6.35 10.70
C THR A 491 11.09 -5.08 11.18
N GLY A 492 12.22 -5.20 11.87
CA GLY A 492 12.86 -4.06 12.54
C GLY A 492 14.23 -4.35 13.15
N TRP A 493 14.80 -3.34 13.81
CA TRP A 493 16.13 -3.39 14.43
C TRP A 493 16.10 -3.59 15.94
N ASP A 494 14.92 -3.47 16.55
CA ASP A 494 14.70 -3.71 17.97
C ASP A 494 13.74 -4.90 18.15
N GLU A 495 14.20 -5.96 18.81
CA GLU A 495 13.46 -7.20 18.98
C GLU A 495 12.15 -7.01 19.78
N ASN A 496 12.15 -6.13 20.79
CA ASN A 496 10.96 -5.88 21.60
C ASN A 496 9.93 -5.06 20.80
N ALA A 497 10.37 -4.03 20.07
CA ALA A 497 9.48 -3.23 19.25
C ALA A 497 8.79 -4.06 18.15
N VAL A 498 9.53 -4.96 17.48
CA VAL A 498 8.92 -5.83 16.46
C VAL A 498 7.92 -6.81 17.09
N LYS A 499 8.23 -7.34 18.27
CA LYS A 499 7.35 -8.25 19.01
C LYS A 499 6.05 -7.55 19.42
N GLU A 500 6.17 -6.43 20.13
CA GLU A 500 5.01 -5.66 20.61
C GLU A 500 4.15 -5.16 19.44
N GLY A 501 4.78 -4.71 18.35
CA GLY A 501 4.09 -4.32 17.13
C GLY A 501 3.30 -5.46 16.51
N ALA A 502 3.89 -6.66 16.41
CA ALA A 502 3.23 -7.82 15.84
C ALA A 502 2.06 -8.31 16.70
N GLU A 503 2.26 -8.40 18.02
CA GLU A 503 1.23 -8.79 18.98
C GLU A 503 0.08 -7.79 19.01
N LYS A 504 0.36 -6.48 18.92
CA LYS A 504 -0.68 -5.44 18.82
C LYS A 504 -1.57 -5.65 17.59
N LEU A 505 -0.99 -5.83 16.40
CA LEU A 505 -1.77 -6.02 15.17
C LEU A 505 -2.55 -7.34 15.19
N ALA A 506 -1.92 -8.41 15.70
CA ALA A 506 -2.58 -9.71 15.81
C ALA A 506 -3.77 -9.68 16.77
N GLN A 507 -3.62 -9.01 17.92
CA GLN A 507 -4.71 -8.84 18.88
C GLN A 507 -5.85 -8.01 18.30
N ILE A 508 -5.57 -6.89 17.62
CA ILE A 508 -6.61 -6.06 17.00
C ILE A 508 -7.40 -6.86 15.95
N PHE A 509 -6.72 -7.67 15.14
CA PHE A 509 -7.41 -8.50 14.15
C PHE A 509 -8.23 -9.60 14.84
N TRP A 510 -7.67 -10.29 15.83
CA TRP A 510 -8.40 -11.31 16.58
C TRP A 510 -9.61 -10.72 17.32
N ASP A 511 -9.51 -9.57 17.96
CA ASP A 511 -10.63 -8.98 18.71
C ASP A 511 -11.83 -8.64 17.81
N ALA A 512 -11.59 -8.34 16.53
CA ALA A 512 -12.62 -7.97 15.57
C ALA A 512 -13.08 -9.13 14.66
N HIS A 513 -12.57 -10.35 14.85
CA HIS A 513 -12.77 -11.46 13.90
C HIS A 513 -14.24 -11.84 13.67
N GLU A 514 -15.10 -11.70 14.69
CA GLU A 514 -16.53 -12.02 14.61
C GLU A 514 -17.35 -10.93 13.89
N ASP A 515 -16.82 -9.72 13.78
CA ASP A 515 -17.52 -8.55 13.23
C ASP A 515 -17.42 -8.44 11.71
N PHE A 516 -16.59 -9.27 11.07
CA PHE A 516 -16.44 -9.30 9.62
C PHE A 516 -17.73 -9.77 8.94
N VAL A 517 -18.20 -8.97 7.97
CA VAL A 517 -19.38 -9.24 7.15
C VAL A 517 -19.05 -9.04 5.68
N PHE A 518 -19.87 -9.60 4.79
CA PHE A 518 -19.72 -9.36 3.36
C PHE A 518 -19.97 -7.87 3.02
N VAL A 519 -19.27 -7.36 2.02
CA VAL A 519 -19.40 -5.98 1.53
C VAL A 519 -20.78 -5.64 0.92
N ALA A 520 -21.62 -6.65 0.71
CA ALA A 520 -22.97 -6.53 0.18
C ALA A 520 -23.94 -7.44 0.96
N PRO A 521 -25.26 -7.16 0.90
CA PRO A 521 -26.25 -8.15 1.30
C PRO A 521 -26.06 -9.45 0.50
N THR A 522 -26.08 -10.57 1.21
CA THR A 522 -25.93 -11.90 0.62
C THR A 522 -27.24 -12.69 0.64
N GLY A 523 -27.34 -13.66 -0.27
CA GLY A 523 -28.45 -14.61 -0.30
C GLY A 523 -28.14 -15.78 -1.22
N SER A 524 -29.04 -16.76 -1.27
CA SER A 524 -29.02 -17.75 -2.35
C SER A 524 -29.27 -17.09 -3.71
N PHE A 525 -28.87 -17.74 -4.79
CA PHE A 525 -29.11 -17.21 -6.14
C PHE A 525 -30.59 -16.98 -6.43
N ALA A 526 -31.46 -17.88 -5.95
CA ALA A 526 -32.91 -17.74 -6.11
C ALA A 526 -33.45 -16.50 -5.37
N GLU A 527 -33.06 -16.32 -4.10
CA GLU A 527 -33.45 -15.13 -3.32
C GLU A 527 -32.96 -13.83 -3.97
N CYS A 528 -31.72 -13.82 -4.48
CA CYS A 528 -31.18 -12.65 -5.17
C CYS A 528 -31.98 -12.30 -6.44
N LEU A 529 -32.40 -13.31 -7.20
CA LEU A 529 -33.25 -13.11 -8.38
C LEU A 529 -34.65 -12.62 -8.01
N ASP A 530 -35.26 -13.19 -6.97
CA ASP A 530 -36.60 -12.79 -6.51
C ASP A 530 -36.58 -11.34 -6.01
N ILE A 531 -35.60 -10.96 -5.17
CA ILE A 531 -35.41 -9.58 -4.70
C ILE A 531 -35.15 -8.63 -5.88
N ALA A 532 -34.29 -9.03 -6.81
CA ALA A 532 -34.02 -8.23 -8.00
C ALA A 532 -35.28 -8.03 -8.83
N LEU A 533 -36.13 -9.04 -9.03
CA LEU A 533 -37.39 -8.93 -9.77
C LEU A 533 -38.40 -7.99 -9.09
N GLU A 534 -38.50 -8.04 -7.77
CA GLU A 534 -39.40 -7.18 -6.98
C GLU A 534 -38.91 -5.73 -6.85
N SER A 535 -37.59 -5.50 -6.94
CA SER A 535 -36.99 -4.18 -6.79
C SER A 535 -37.39 -3.20 -7.90
N LYS A 536 -37.53 -1.93 -7.53
CA LYS A 536 -37.69 -0.80 -8.46
C LYS A 536 -36.36 -0.17 -8.86
N SER A 537 -35.27 -0.54 -8.20
CA SER A 537 -33.92 -0.05 -8.46
C SER A 537 -33.36 -0.74 -9.70
N ARG A 538 -33.13 0.02 -10.78
CA ARG A 538 -32.59 -0.48 -12.05
C ARG A 538 -31.37 0.35 -12.49
N PRO A 539 -30.28 -0.25 -13.00
CA PRO A 539 -30.07 -1.70 -13.08
C PRO A 539 -29.80 -2.31 -11.69
N TYR A 540 -30.32 -3.52 -11.47
CA TYR A 540 -30.03 -4.30 -10.26
C TYR A 540 -28.89 -5.27 -10.55
N PHE A 541 -27.81 -5.22 -9.76
CA PHE A 541 -26.67 -6.11 -9.96
C PHE A 541 -26.77 -7.35 -9.07
N ILE A 542 -26.42 -8.51 -9.62
CA ILE A 542 -26.22 -9.75 -8.85
C ILE A 542 -24.83 -10.28 -9.16
N SER A 543 -24.04 -10.50 -8.12
CA SER A 543 -22.75 -11.16 -8.25
C SER A 543 -22.93 -12.67 -8.11
N ASP A 544 -22.65 -13.43 -9.17
CA ASP A 544 -22.55 -14.90 -9.15
C ASP A 544 -21.17 -15.28 -8.60
N SER A 545 -21.06 -15.36 -7.26
CA SER A 545 -19.77 -15.26 -6.56
C SER A 545 -18.93 -16.52 -6.59
N GLY A 546 -19.56 -17.69 -6.65
CA GLY A 546 -18.90 -19.00 -6.54
C GLY A 546 -17.98 -19.34 -7.72
N ASP A 547 -18.14 -18.63 -8.84
CA ASP A 547 -17.32 -18.82 -10.03
C ASP A 547 -16.62 -17.53 -10.50
N ASN A 548 -16.15 -16.72 -9.55
CA ASN A 548 -15.39 -15.51 -9.81
C ASN A 548 -14.00 -15.83 -10.44
N PRO A 549 -13.73 -15.42 -11.70
CA PRO A 549 -12.43 -15.63 -12.32
C PRO A 549 -11.27 -14.91 -11.62
N THR A 550 -11.52 -13.81 -10.92
CA THR A 550 -10.47 -13.05 -10.23
C THR A 550 -10.14 -13.59 -8.85
N ALA A 551 -10.88 -14.58 -8.37
CA ALA A 551 -10.58 -15.34 -7.16
C ALA A 551 -10.11 -16.77 -7.48
N GLY A 552 -9.99 -17.15 -8.75
CA GLY A 552 -9.60 -18.50 -9.18
C GLY A 552 -10.72 -19.46 -9.58
N GLY A 553 -11.98 -19.02 -9.67
CA GLY A 553 -13.09 -19.81 -10.23
C GLY A 553 -12.90 -20.06 -11.72
N SER A 554 -13.32 -21.21 -12.27
CA SER A 554 -13.02 -21.54 -13.68
C SER A 554 -13.65 -20.58 -14.69
N GLY A 555 -14.65 -19.79 -14.29
CA GLY A 555 -15.44 -18.90 -15.13
C GLY A 555 -16.45 -19.61 -16.02
N ASP A 556 -16.39 -20.94 -16.11
CA ASP A 556 -17.22 -21.77 -16.96
C ASP A 556 -18.29 -22.58 -16.23
N VAL A 557 -18.46 -22.39 -14.91
CA VAL A 557 -19.54 -23.02 -14.16
C VAL A 557 -20.89 -22.52 -14.71
N THR A 558 -21.68 -23.44 -15.25
CA THR A 558 -22.96 -23.12 -15.92
C THR A 558 -24.14 -23.07 -14.95
N TRP A 559 -23.93 -23.37 -13.67
CA TRP A 559 -25.00 -23.53 -12.68
C TRP A 559 -25.90 -22.29 -12.60
N GLY A 560 -25.32 -21.10 -12.43
CA GLY A 560 -26.07 -19.84 -12.33
C GLY A 560 -26.91 -19.55 -13.59
N LEU A 561 -26.29 -19.65 -14.77
CA LEU A 561 -26.99 -19.46 -16.04
C LEU A 561 -28.10 -20.51 -16.26
N THR A 562 -27.89 -21.75 -15.82
CA THR A 562 -28.89 -22.83 -15.89
C THR A 562 -30.10 -22.50 -15.02
N GLN A 563 -29.87 -22.06 -13.77
CA GLN A 563 -30.95 -21.64 -12.88
C GLN A 563 -31.70 -20.43 -13.43
N LEU A 564 -30.97 -19.45 -13.99
CA LEU A 564 -31.54 -18.25 -14.58
C LEU A 564 -32.47 -18.59 -15.75
N LEU A 565 -32.01 -19.40 -16.71
CA LEU A 565 -32.82 -19.74 -17.90
C LEU A 565 -34.02 -20.65 -17.59
N ALA A 566 -34.02 -21.31 -16.43
CA ALA A 566 -35.16 -22.10 -15.96
C ALA A 566 -36.32 -21.23 -15.42
N ARG A 567 -36.07 -19.95 -15.10
CA ARG A 567 -37.08 -19.04 -14.54
C ARG A 567 -38.13 -18.63 -15.59
N PRO A 568 -39.44 -18.84 -15.34
CA PRO A 568 -40.51 -18.48 -16.28
C PRO A 568 -40.49 -17.01 -16.71
N GLU A 569 -40.08 -16.11 -15.83
CA GLU A 569 -40.03 -14.66 -16.05
C GLU A 569 -39.12 -14.27 -17.22
N PHE A 570 -38.10 -15.09 -17.51
CA PHE A 570 -37.09 -14.79 -18.54
C PHE A 570 -37.25 -15.61 -19.83
N GLN A 571 -38.23 -16.52 -19.90
CA GLN A 571 -38.42 -17.40 -21.08
C GLN A 571 -38.96 -16.64 -22.31
N HIS A 572 -39.58 -15.48 -22.11
CA HIS A 572 -40.14 -14.65 -23.18
C HIS A 572 -39.35 -13.36 -23.36
N SER A 573 -39.19 -12.91 -24.60
CA SER A 573 -38.46 -11.66 -24.93
C SER A 573 -39.12 -10.39 -24.39
N SER A 574 -40.38 -10.45 -23.95
CA SER A 574 -41.08 -9.36 -23.27
C SER A 574 -40.86 -9.34 -21.75
N GLY A 575 -40.12 -10.31 -21.22
CA GLY A 575 -39.72 -10.34 -19.81
C GLY A 575 -38.65 -9.30 -19.47
N PRO A 576 -38.23 -9.21 -18.20
CA PRO A 576 -37.19 -8.29 -17.78
C PRO A 576 -35.88 -8.54 -18.53
N ALA A 577 -35.21 -7.50 -18.98
CA ALA A 577 -33.94 -7.59 -19.69
C ALA A 577 -32.82 -7.96 -18.73
N VAL A 578 -32.23 -9.15 -18.90
CA VAL A 578 -31.14 -9.64 -18.05
C VAL A 578 -29.86 -9.79 -18.86
N ILE A 579 -28.76 -9.25 -18.36
CA ILE A 579 -27.43 -9.53 -18.91
C ILE A 579 -26.74 -10.55 -18.00
N TYR A 580 -26.17 -11.62 -18.56
CA TYR A 580 -25.37 -12.59 -17.80
C TYR A 580 -23.95 -12.68 -18.37
N ALA A 581 -22.97 -12.27 -17.57
CA ALA A 581 -21.55 -12.27 -17.92
C ALA A 581 -20.76 -13.20 -16.99
N SER A 582 -20.17 -14.28 -17.47
CA SER A 582 -20.20 -14.88 -18.82
C SER A 582 -19.91 -16.38 -18.71
N VAL A 583 -19.97 -17.11 -19.81
CA VAL A 583 -19.50 -18.52 -19.88
C VAL A 583 -18.59 -18.76 -21.09
N PRO A 584 -17.39 -19.33 -20.93
CA PRO A 584 -16.58 -19.79 -22.05
C PRO A 584 -17.28 -20.90 -22.85
N GLY A 585 -17.11 -20.89 -24.17
CA GLY A 585 -17.62 -21.92 -25.07
C GLY A 585 -17.03 -21.77 -26.47
N PRO A 586 -15.78 -22.22 -26.73
CA PRO A 586 -15.09 -22.03 -28.00
C PRO A 586 -15.88 -22.55 -29.22
N GLU A 587 -16.57 -23.68 -29.07
CA GLU A 587 -17.38 -24.25 -30.15
C GLU A 587 -18.69 -23.48 -30.36
N ALA A 588 -19.33 -23.01 -29.28
CA ALA A 588 -20.49 -22.12 -29.36
C ALA A 588 -20.15 -20.81 -30.08
N ILE A 589 -18.97 -20.23 -29.79
CA ILE A 589 -18.44 -19.06 -30.52
C ILE A 589 -18.31 -19.37 -32.00
N ARG A 590 -17.67 -20.50 -32.36
CA ARG A 590 -17.44 -20.88 -33.76
C ARG A 590 -18.76 -20.95 -34.54
N ILE A 591 -19.76 -21.63 -33.98
CA ILE A 591 -21.09 -21.79 -34.60
C ILE A 591 -21.80 -20.44 -34.73
N ALA A 592 -21.82 -19.62 -33.68
CA ALA A 592 -22.49 -18.33 -33.70
C ALA A 592 -21.83 -17.33 -34.67
N VAL A 593 -20.50 -17.35 -34.78
CA VAL A 593 -19.76 -16.54 -35.75
C VAL A 593 -20.06 -16.96 -37.19
N GLU A 594 -20.09 -18.27 -37.45
CA GLU A 594 -20.43 -18.81 -38.77
C GLU A 594 -21.86 -18.47 -39.19
N ALA A 595 -22.81 -18.51 -38.25
CA ALA A 595 -24.21 -18.17 -38.51
C ALA A 595 -24.45 -16.65 -38.68
N GLY A 596 -23.70 -15.82 -37.94
CA GLY A 596 -23.75 -14.36 -38.01
C GLY A 596 -24.84 -13.72 -37.14
N VAL A 597 -24.72 -12.41 -36.93
CA VAL A 597 -25.66 -11.60 -36.13
C VAL A 597 -27.07 -11.70 -36.72
N GLY A 598 -28.05 -11.90 -35.84
CA GLY A 598 -29.47 -12.04 -36.16
C GLY A 598 -29.92 -13.50 -36.41
N ALA A 599 -29.00 -14.43 -36.64
CA ALA A 599 -29.34 -15.84 -36.80
C ALA A 599 -29.81 -16.47 -35.48
N THR A 600 -30.71 -17.45 -35.55
CA THR A 600 -31.04 -18.32 -34.41
C THR A 600 -30.17 -19.56 -34.47
N VAL A 601 -29.43 -19.83 -33.40
CA VAL A 601 -28.53 -21.00 -33.28
C VAL A 601 -28.86 -21.79 -32.03
N THR A 602 -28.59 -23.10 -32.07
CA THR A 602 -28.56 -23.96 -30.89
C THR A 602 -27.10 -24.33 -30.62
N VAL A 603 -26.61 -23.97 -29.45
CA VAL A 603 -25.21 -24.16 -29.06
C VAL A 603 -25.10 -24.69 -27.63
N THR A 604 -24.01 -25.40 -27.34
CA THR A 604 -23.68 -25.86 -25.99
C THR A 604 -22.42 -25.13 -25.52
N ALA A 605 -22.41 -24.61 -24.29
CA ALA A 605 -21.29 -23.84 -23.73
C ALA A 605 -21.09 -24.12 -22.23
N GLY A 606 -19.92 -23.73 -21.72
CA GLY A 606 -19.51 -23.88 -20.33
C GLY A 606 -19.32 -25.32 -19.86
N ALA A 607 -18.85 -25.47 -18.62
CA ALA A 607 -18.58 -26.73 -17.94
C ALA A 607 -17.71 -27.71 -18.74
N GLU A 608 -16.77 -27.17 -19.51
CA GLU A 608 -15.69 -27.94 -20.16
C GLU A 608 -14.58 -28.23 -19.16
N ILE A 609 -14.36 -27.31 -18.21
CA ILE A 609 -13.37 -27.38 -17.14
C ILE A 609 -14.03 -27.76 -15.82
N ASP A 610 -15.04 -26.99 -15.38
CA ASP A 610 -15.75 -27.24 -14.13
C ASP A 610 -17.21 -27.64 -14.37
N ASN A 611 -17.45 -28.95 -14.28
CA ASN A 611 -18.77 -29.56 -14.40
C ASN A 611 -19.28 -30.16 -13.08
N LEU A 612 -18.67 -29.80 -11.94
CA LEU A 612 -18.98 -30.39 -10.64
C LEU A 612 -20.38 -30.00 -10.15
N HIS A 613 -20.82 -28.79 -10.49
CA HIS A 613 -22.09 -28.23 -10.00
C HIS A 613 -23.21 -28.27 -11.06
N ALA A 614 -22.85 -28.21 -12.35
CA ALA A 614 -23.77 -28.36 -13.47
C ALA A 614 -22.99 -28.78 -14.73
N GLY A 615 -23.64 -29.54 -15.62
CA GLY A 615 -23.05 -29.88 -16.92
C GLY A 615 -23.14 -28.73 -17.94
N PRO A 616 -22.55 -28.90 -19.14
CA PRO A 616 -22.63 -27.90 -20.20
C PRO A 616 -24.07 -27.51 -20.53
N ILE A 617 -24.31 -26.21 -20.72
CA ILE A 617 -25.66 -25.70 -20.96
C ILE A 617 -25.92 -25.60 -22.46
N THR A 618 -27.05 -26.16 -22.91
CA THR A 618 -27.52 -26.03 -24.29
C THR A 618 -28.56 -24.93 -24.39
N MET A 619 -28.29 -23.95 -25.24
CA MET A 619 -29.10 -22.76 -25.42
C MET A 619 -29.54 -22.64 -26.88
N THR A 620 -30.81 -22.30 -27.11
CA THR A 620 -31.31 -21.91 -28.44
C THR A 620 -31.71 -20.44 -28.38
N GLY A 621 -31.05 -19.61 -29.18
CA GLY A 621 -31.23 -18.17 -29.09
C GLY A 621 -30.77 -17.42 -30.32
N ARG A 622 -31.06 -16.12 -30.37
CA ARG A 622 -30.64 -15.22 -31.44
C ARG A 622 -29.23 -14.70 -31.15
N VAL A 623 -28.33 -14.76 -32.13
CA VAL A 623 -27.02 -14.09 -32.05
C VAL A 623 -27.26 -12.57 -32.05
N HIS A 624 -27.13 -11.93 -30.89
CA HIS A 624 -27.40 -10.50 -30.72
C HIS A 624 -26.22 -9.65 -31.19
N SER A 625 -24.99 -10.04 -30.85
CA SER A 625 -23.78 -9.33 -31.22
C SER A 625 -22.56 -10.27 -31.22
N ILE A 626 -21.52 -9.84 -31.93
CA ILE A 626 -20.23 -10.52 -32.03
C ILE A 626 -19.14 -9.46 -31.92
N LYS A 627 -18.14 -9.70 -31.07
CA LYS A 627 -16.93 -8.86 -30.94
C LYS A 627 -15.69 -9.71 -31.14
N HIS A 628 -14.76 -9.20 -31.93
CA HIS A 628 -13.46 -9.79 -32.18
C HIS A 628 -12.34 -8.89 -31.65
N GLY A 629 -11.19 -9.49 -31.32
CA GLY A 629 -9.99 -8.76 -30.94
C GLY A 629 -9.97 -8.33 -29.48
N ASP A 630 -10.82 -8.91 -28.63
CA ASP A 630 -10.72 -8.71 -27.19
C ASP A 630 -9.40 -9.33 -26.68
N LYS A 631 -8.71 -8.61 -25.80
CA LYS A 631 -7.36 -9.01 -25.34
C LYS A 631 -7.37 -10.30 -24.52
N ASP A 632 -8.46 -10.57 -23.80
CA ASP A 632 -8.56 -11.72 -22.88
C ASP A 632 -9.46 -12.80 -23.49
N ALA A 633 -10.66 -12.42 -23.92
CA ALA A 633 -11.65 -13.35 -24.44
C ALA A 633 -11.40 -13.78 -25.89
N VAL A 634 -10.57 -13.04 -26.65
CA VAL A 634 -10.32 -13.17 -28.10
C VAL A 634 -11.56 -12.86 -28.96
N THR A 635 -12.63 -13.63 -28.78
CA THR A 635 -13.92 -13.43 -29.41
C THR A 635 -15.03 -13.58 -28.37
N GLU A 636 -15.99 -12.69 -28.41
CA GLU A 636 -17.16 -12.65 -27.52
C GLU A 636 -18.43 -12.65 -28.38
N VAL A 637 -19.45 -13.40 -27.96
CA VAL A 637 -20.76 -13.47 -28.61
C VAL A 637 -21.84 -13.27 -27.55
N VAL A 638 -22.87 -12.49 -27.87
CA VAL A 638 -24.07 -12.43 -27.04
C VAL A 638 -25.16 -13.28 -27.68
N LEU A 639 -25.65 -14.28 -26.95
CA LEU A 639 -26.81 -15.07 -27.34
C LEU A 639 -28.03 -14.59 -26.55
N GLN A 640 -29.06 -14.16 -27.26
CA GLN A 640 -30.33 -13.79 -26.65
C GLN A 640 -31.26 -15.02 -26.57
N VAL A 641 -31.58 -15.45 -25.35
CA VAL A 641 -32.49 -16.55 -25.03
C VAL A 641 -33.64 -15.99 -24.20
N GLY A 642 -34.85 -15.92 -24.76
CA GLY A 642 -35.95 -15.19 -24.12
C GLY A 642 -35.57 -13.71 -23.90
N SER A 643 -35.62 -13.24 -22.65
CA SER A 643 -35.14 -11.90 -22.26
C SER A 643 -33.71 -11.86 -21.71
N VAL A 644 -33.02 -13.00 -21.66
CA VAL A 644 -31.61 -13.10 -21.21
C VAL A 644 -30.65 -12.88 -22.36
N PHE A 645 -29.70 -11.98 -22.17
CA PHE A 645 -28.53 -11.74 -23.00
C PHE A 645 -27.32 -12.41 -22.35
N ALA A 646 -27.08 -13.67 -22.72
CA ALA A 646 -25.97 -14.45 -22.19
C ALA A 646 -24.71 -14.18 -23.00
N ILE A 647 -23.65 -13.74 -22.34
CA ILE A 647 -22.35 -13.52 -22.97
C ILE A 647 -21.56 -14.82 -22.95
N VAL A 648 -21.19 -15.28 -24.15
CA VAL A 648 -20.33 -16.43 -24.38
C VAL A 648 -18.97 -15.94 -24.85
N THR A 649 -17.89 -16.52 -24.35
CA THR A 649 -16.52 -16.13 -24.70
C THR A 649 -15.72 -17.28 -25.29
N LYS A 650 -14.69 -16.98 -26.09
CA LYS A 650 -13.76 -18.01 -26.57
C LYS A 650 -12.78 -18.43 -25.47
N LEU A 651 -12.29 -17.47 -24.70
CA LEU A 651 -11.47 -17.71 -23.51
C LEU A 651 -12.10 -17.03 -22.29
N ARG A 652 -11.78 -17.54 -21.10
CA ARG A 652 -12.21 -16.99 -19.81
C ARG A 652 -11.77 -15.53 -19.66
N LYS A 653 -12.72 -14.68 -19.26
CA LYS A 653 -12.52 -13.23 -19.05
C LYS A 653 -13.44 -12.73 -17.92
N PRO A 654 -12.94 -11.93 -16.97
CA PRO A 654 -13.78 -11.18 -16.04
C PRO A 654 -14.36 -9.90 -16.70
N TYR A 655 -15.53 -9.46 -16.23
CA TYR A 655 -16.23 -8.28 -16.76
C TYR A 655 -16.26 -7.21 -15.68
N HIS A 656 -15.43 -6.18 -15.81
CA HIS A 656 -15.15 -5.19 -14.76
C HIS A 656 -15.51 -3.76 -15.17
N HIS A 657 -15.63 -3.51 -16.47
CA HIS A 657 -15.80 -2.17 -17.01
C HIS A 657 -17.12 -2.04 -17.76
N GLU A 658 -17.68 -0.84 -17.80
CA GLU A 658 -18.90 -0.57 -18.59
C GLU A 658 -18.70 -0.91 -20.07
N LYS A 659 -17.48 -0.66 -20.59
CA LYS A 659 -17.10 -1.00 -21.97
C LYS A 659 -17.19 -2.50 -22.30
N ASP A 660 -17.00 -3.38 -21.30
CA ASP A 660 -17.09 -4.82 -21.53
C ASP A 660 -18.49 -5.22 -22.01
N PHE A 661 -19.51 -4.43 -21.66
CA PHE A 661 -20.88 -4.62 -22.11
C PHE A 661 -21.20 -3.77 -23.35
N THR A 662 -20.81 -2.49 -23.37
CA THR A 662 -21.18 -1.61 -24.50
C THR A 662 -20.52 -2.01 -25.81
N ASP A 663 -19.30 -2.57 -25.77
CA ASP A 663 -18.64 -3.09 -26.97
C ASP A 663 -19.37 -4.32 -27.54
N LEU A 664 -20.24 -4.96 -26.76
CA LEU A 664 -21.12 -6.06 -27.15
C LEU A 664 -22.52 -5.58 -27.52
N ASN A 665 -22.72 -4.28 -27.75
CA ASN A 665 -24.03 -3.68 -28.04
C ASN A 665 -25.07 -4.02 -26.95
N LEU A 666 -24.62 -4.05 -25.70
CA LEU A 666 -25.46 -4.14 -24.50
C LEU A 666 -25.49 -2.77 -23.80
N HIS A 667 -26.56 -2.54 -23.03
CA HIS A 667 -26.77 -1.30 -22.30
C HIS A 667 -26.98 -1.60 -20.81
N PRO A 668 -25.90 -1.84 -20.03
CA PRO A 668 -26.01 -2.29 -18.65
C PRO A 668 -26.77 -1.31 -17.76
N ARG A 669 -26.66 0.01 -18.02
CA ARG A 669 -27.38 1.06 -17.28
C ARG A 669 -28.90 1.06 -17.47
N SER A 670 -29.41 0.42 -18.51
CA SER A 670 -30.86 0.33 -18.79
C SER A 670 -31.39 -1.10 -18.71
N ALA A 671 -30.55 -2.07 -18.35
CA ALA A 671 -30.99 -3.44 -18.11
C ALA A 671 -31.79 -3.52 -16.81
N ASP A 672 -32.67 -4.52 -16.71
CA ASP A 672 -33.39 -4.74 -15.46
C ASP A 672 -32.46 -5.40 -14.42
N ILE A 673 -31.69 -6.39 -14.86
CA ILE A 673 -30.75 -7.15 -14.04
C ILE A 673 -29.43 -7.33 -14.79
N VAL A 674 -28.31 -7.13 -14.11
CA VAL A 674 -26.97 -7.44 -14.61
C VAL A 674 -26.31 -8.44 -13.68
N ILE A 675 -25.96 -9.62 -14.20
CA ILE A 675 -25.33 -10.70 -13.46
C ILE A 675 -23.88 -10.84 -13.91
N VAL A 676 -22.95 -10.75 -12.96
CA VAL A 676 -21.50 -10.81 -13.20
C VAL A 676 -20.85 -11.84 -12.29
N LYS A 677 -19.86 -12.56 -12.80
CA LYS A 677 -19.04 -13.49 -12.01
C LYS A 677 -17.86 -12.79 -11.34
N ILE A 678 -18.13 -12.03 -10.29
CA ILE A 678 -17.12 -11.35 -9.46
C ILE A 678 -17.51 -11.45 -7.97
N GLY A 679 -16.59 -11.18 -7.07
CA GLY A 679 -16.87 -11.20 -5.63
C GLY A 679 -17.43 -9.89 -5.08
N TYR A 680 -16.85 -8.76 -5.47
CA TYR A 680 -17.40 -7.43 -5.19
C TYR A 680 -17.44 -6.61 -6.48
N LEU A 681 -18.38 -5.67 -6.57
CA LEU A 681 -18.45 -4.81 -7.75
C LEU A 681 -17.20 -3.92 -7.83
N GLU A 682 -16.50 -4.04 -8.95
CA GLU A 682 -15.43 -3.12 -9.33
C GLU A 682 -15.97 -1.69 -9.47
N PRO A 683 -15.12 -0.64 -9.35
CA PRO A 683 -15.56 0.75 -9.24
C PRO A 683 -16.60 1.18 -10.30
N GLU A 684 -16.39 0.86 -11.58
CA GLU A 684 -17.34 1.23 -12.64
C GLU A 684 -18.68 0.48 -12.54
N LEU A 685 -18.65 -0.79 -12.13
CA LEU A 685 -19.88 -1.58 -11.95
C LEU A 685 -20.65 -1.11 -10.73
N TYR A 686 -19.94 -0.81 -9.64
CA TYR A 686 -20.52 -0.25 -8.44
C TYR A 686 -21.19 1.09 -8.72
N ASP A 687 -20.55 1.95 -9.53
CA ASP A 687 -21.12 3.24 -9.96
C ASP A 687 -22.31 3.10 -10.93
N MET A 688 -22.43 1.95 -11.62
CA MET A 688 -23.59 1.63 -12.46
C MET A 688 -24.77 1.06 -11.67
N ALA A 689 -24.51 0.30 -10.63
CA ALA A 689 -25.53 -0.37 -9.85
C ALA A 689 -26.37 0.64 -9.07
N THR A 690 -27.70 0.60 -9.26
CA THR A 690 -28.64 1.35 -8.41
C THR A 690 -28.88 0.60 -7.10
N ASP A 691 -28.75 -0.73 -7.13
CA ASP A 691 -28.74 -1.64 -5.99
C ASP A 691 -28.06 -2.95 -6.39
N TRP A 692 -27.57 -3.74 -5.42
CA TRP A 692 -26.89 -5.00 -5.73
C TRP A 692 -26.85 -6.01 -4.58
N MET A 693 -26.69 -7.29 -4.94
CA MET A 693 -26.50 -8.38 -3.98
C MET A 693 -25.39 -9.34 -4.42
N LEU A 694 -24.81 -10.00 -3.42
CA LEU A 694 -23.85 -11.07 -3.59
C LEU A 694 -24.55 -12.43 -3.46
N ALA A 695 -24.72 -13.15 -4.57
CA ALA A 695 -25.33 -14.46 -4.56
C ALA A 695 -24.29 -15.53 -4.21
N LEU A 696 -24.51 -16.25 -3.10
CA LEU A 696 -23.63 -17.31 -2.59
C LEU A 696 -23.79 -18.61 -3.40
N THR A 697 -23.39 -18.55 -4.67
CA THR A 697 -23.48 -19.65 -5.64
C THR A 697 -22.39 -20.71 -5.42
N PRO A 698 -22.64 -21.96 -5.83
CA PRO A 698 -21.61 -23.00 -5.76
C PRO A 698 -20.54 -22.80 -6.84
N GLY A 699 -19.29 -23.15 -6.52
CA GLY A 699 -18.17 -23.17 -7.46
C GLY A 699 -16.82 -23.29 -6.75
N GLY A 700 -15.73 -23.29 -7.52
CA GLY A 700 -14.38 -23.42 -6.97
C GLY A 700 -13.94 -22.27 -6.06
N VAL A 701 -14.68 -21.16 -6.01
CA VAL A 701 -14.41 -20.01 -5.14
C VAL A 701 -15.65 -19.62 -4.35
N ASP A 702 -16.37 -20.64 -3.89
CA ASP A 702 -17.57 -20.48 -3.07
C ASP A 702 -17.31 -19.57 -1.86
N GLN A 703 -18.19 -18.58 -1.68
CA GLN A 703 -18.12 -17.63 -0.58
C GLN A 703 -18.64 -18.23 0.73
N ASP A 704 -19.45 -19.30 0.64
CA ASP A 704 -19.80 -20.13 1.78
C ASP A 704 -18.68 -21.15 2.03
N LEU A 705 -17.60 -20.69 2.69
CA LEU A 705 -16.39 -21.48 2.88
C LEU A 705 -16.62 -22.85 3.54
N GLN A 706 -17.63 -22.96 4.40
CA GLN A 706 -17.96 -24.23 5.08
C GLN A 706 -18.45 -25.30 4.09
N ARG A 707 -19.02 -24.89 2.95
CA ARG A 707 -19.51 -25.79 1.89
C ARG A 707 -18.38 -26.40 1.06
N LEU A 708 -17.21 -25.75 1.00
CA LEU A 708 -16.03 -26.23 0.25
C LEU A 708 -15.36 -27.45 0.89
N GLY A 709 -15.52 -27.61 2.20
CA GLY A 709 -15.00 -28.76 2.93
C GLY A 709 -13.48 -28.73 3.10
N HIS A 710 -12.91 -27.64 3.60
CA HIS A 710 -11.48 -27.60 3.99
C HIS A 710 -11.14 -28.74 4.96
N HIS A 711 -10.04 -29.44 4.69
CA HIS A 711 -9.59 -30.59 5.46
C HIS A 711 -8.13 -30.49 5.92
N ARG A 712 -7.34 -29.63 5.29
CA ARG A 712 -5.89 -29.51 5.51
C ARG A 712 -5.50 -28.27 6.32
N ILE A 713 -6.42 -27.32 6.49
CA ILE A 713 -6.23 -26.18 7.39
C ILE A 713 -6.00 -26.63 8.84
N ARG A 714 -5.22 -25.85 9.60
CA ARG A 714 -5.05 -26.08 11.04
C ARG A 714 -6.29 -25.60 11.78
N ARG A 715 -6.85 -26.42 12.66
CA ARG A 715 -8.06 -26.13 13.43
C ARG A 715 -7.75 -26.10 14.94
N PRO A 716 -8.44 -25.29 15.76
CA PRO A 716 -9.62 -24.47 15.42
C PRO A 716 -9.27 -23.23 14.56
N MET A 717 -10.18 -22.86 13.66
CA MET A 717 -10.03 -21.75 12.70
C MET A 717 -11.35 -21.02 12.50
N TRP A 718 -11.39 -19.70 12.69
CA TRP A 718 -12.57 -18.92 12.31
C TRP A 718 -12.63 -18.73 10.78
N PRO A 719 -13.80 -18.85 10.12
CA PRO A 719 -15.14 -19.05 10.66
C PRO A 719 -15.59 -20.53 10.72
N PHE A 720 -14.71 -21.49 10.47
CA PHE A 720 -15.03 -22.92 10.44
C PHE A 720 -15.34 -23.49 11.83
N ASP A 721 -14.64 -23.00 12.85
CA ASP A 721 -14.83 -23.32 14.27
C ASP A 721 -15.31 -22.06 15.00
N LYS A 722 -16.46 -22.18 15.68
CA LYS A 722 -17.07 -21.07 16.46
C LYS A 722 -16.75 -21.13 17.94
N THR A 723 -16.11 -22.21 18.39
CA THR A 723 -15.78 -22.43 19.80
C THR A 723 -14.29 -22.74 19.92
N PHE A 724 -13.56 -21.87 20.62
CA PHE A 724 -12.16 -22.05 20.96
C PHE A 724 -12.06 -22.45 22.44
N THR A 725 -11.57 -23.66 22.72
CA THR A 725 -11.45 -24.17 24.11
C THR A 725 -10.40 -23.40 24.92
N THR A 726 -9.39 -22.87 24.24
CA THR A 726 -8.40 -21.93 24.76
C THR A 726 -8.31 -20.75 23.80
N GLN A 727 -8.05 -19.55 24.33
CA GLN A 727 -7.75 -18.40 23.47
C GLN A 727 -6.56 -18.73 22.55
N PRO A 728 -6.57 -18.30 21.28
CA PRO A 728 -5.43 -18.48 20.39
C PRO A 728 -4.14 -17.90 20.98
N ASP A 729 -3.02 -18.57 20.73
CA ASP A 729 -1.71 -18.04 21.07
C ASP A 729 -1.25 -17.01 20.03
N LEU A 730 -1.48 -15.74 20.34
CA LEU A 730 -1.09 -14.60 19.52
C LEU A 730 0.31 -14.05 19.88
N THR A 731 1.10 -14.78 20.67
CA THR A 731 2.47 -14.38 21.01
C THR A 731 3.34 -14.36 19.74
N ALA A 732 4.17 -13.34 19.57
CA ALA A 732 5.05 -13.29 18.42
C ALA A 732 6.20 -14.30 18.54
N ARG A 733 6.42 -15.06 17.45
CA ARG A 733 7.61 -15.88 17.27
C ARG A 733 8.69 -15.04 16.61
N ILE A 734 9.83 -14.86 17.29
CA ILE A 734 11.02 -14.26 16.67
C ILE A 734 11.67 -15.31 15.79
N LEU A 735 11.63 -15.10 14.48
CA LEU A 735 12.24 -16.03 13.53
C LEU A 735 13.76 -15.84 13.51
N PRO A 736 14.54 -16.94 13.43
CA PRO A 736 15.97 -16.86 13.15
C PRO A 736 16.25 -16.06 11.87
N LEU A 737 17.48 -15.57 11.75
CA LEU A 737 17.88 -14.86 10.55
C LEU A 737 17.85 -15.81 9.34
N SER A 738 17.62 -15.29 8.13
CA SER A 738 17.44 -16.12 6.93
C SER A 738 18.68 -16.92 6.52
N ASN A 739 19.84 -16.59 7.07
CA ASN A 739 21.10 -17.30 6.90
C ASN A 739 21.43 -18.26 8.07
N GLU A 740 20.55 -18.37 9.05
CA GLU A 740 20.64 -19.28 10.18
C GLU A 740 19.65 -20.43 10.00
N PRO A 741 19.89 -21.60 10.62
CA PRO A 741 18.93 -22.68 10.63
C PRO A 741 17.59 -22.24 11.24
N LEU A 742 16.48 -22.67 10.64
CA LEU A 742 15.16 -22.47 11.22
C LEU A 742 14.99 -23.38 12.44
N THR A 743 15.00 -22.78 13.64
CA THR A 743 14.87 -23.45 14.94
C THR A 743 13.66 -22.94 15.71
N GLY A 744 13.25 -23.65 16.76
CA GLY A 744 12.07 -23.30 17.58
C GLY A 744 10.81 -24.00 17.09
N GLU A 745 9.75 -23.91 17.90
CA GLU A 745 8.45 -24.49 17.57
C GLU A 745 7.77 -23.71 16.43
N ASP A 746 6.92 -24.42 15.70
CA ASP A 746 6.12 -23.87 14.61
C ASP A 746 4.89 -23.14 15.17
N GLU A 747 4.17 -23.80 16.08
CA GLU A 747 3.10 -23.27 16.90
C GLU A 747 3.17 -23.80 18.33
#